data_AF-A0A2I0AD98-F1
#
_entry.id   AF-A0A2I0AD98-F1
#
_cell.length_a   1.000
_cell.length_b   1.000
_cell.length_c   1.000
_cell.angle_alpha   90.00
_cell.angle_beta   90.00
_cell.angle_gamma   90.00
#
_symmetry.space_group_name_H-M   'P 1'
#
loop_
_entity.id
_entity.type
_entity.pdbx_description
1 polymer ?
#
loop_
_entity_poly.entity_id
_entity_poly.type
_entity_poly.pdbx_seq_one_letter_code
_entity_poly.pdbx_strand_id
1 'polypeptide(L)'
;MEIAMHLLRPVGCKAQATDLSRFRIRPTNETFTVTLLLLLLLTMNMFIFSICAFKFVFFKKESWVFVLQDYSRKRQRRSVIPNTKVTTPKGFAPRPQVGTSTQKKDHNPERKEQTSSSQSSSSKPSTSQFSKLIKDGEGKSDFDSLSNLSSTEIKSKFVLEAEEESVKDSDKLVEDPSVCEDVEGEVGMIMQERELGKDDKDCEKGSIMNHGNLKIEKITDYLGKFGIRSGNVKGKIGKWNTEYHSVASINMEDEGANVDASTRKHATKINFKEQSYANPDSEMDAHARWKLLEDLAEESFSCGNKVFVFPRVVKADQVIEVFFNRSLSPLVNEPDVLIKGSFNDWRWKRFTEKMSKSDLKGNWWSSMVYVPKEAYKIDFVFFNGGQVYENNNGEDFSAPVESDMNESSFEDLLLEEERKRLEMLAAEQAEKQRQEEEQRRREEEQAAREADRALAKLEVEKKRGAFQRVMRSAAKSVDGLWHIEPALFKGRDRVQVYYNQSSRPLEHAVNIWIHGGYNNWIDGLSIVERLKRSDKKDGNWWYANVEIATAADATSRRDVSFVDKRALVLDWVFADGPPQQAKVYDNNGYQDFHAAVTDGLSEEIYWVEEENRVFSKLQEDRKLKEEASRKKAEKTARMKAETKGKALKRFLLSQKHVVFTDPVDIRSGMTVKVMYNPYNTVLNGKPEVWFRCSFNRWTHSNGPLKPQKMDPVGNGTQHQAIVKVPLDAYTMDFVFSEREDGGIYDNKNGMDYHIPVMGGIVKEPPLHIMHVAVEMAPIAKVGGLGDVVTSLSRAVQDFGHTIDIILPKMFCVGCVYGRNDDGDRFGFFCHAALEFILHSGFRPDILHCHDWSSAPVAWLFKENYMHYGIGNARVIFTIHNLEFGIGQIARAMVYADRATTVSNTYSKEVSGNPAISPHLYKFHGILNGIDPDIWDPYDDNFIPVSYTSENVVEGKKAAKESLQQRLGLRKSDHPLLGIVTRLTVQKGIHLIKHAIRRTLDCNGQVVLLGSAPDPRIQNDFVNLANQLHQSHGDRVRLCLTYDEPLSHLIYAGSDFILVPSIFEPCGLTQLIAMRYGSIPIVRKTGVSAMTKVKIWTPILGLYDTVFDVDDDKERAQSEGLEPNGFNFEGADSAGVDYALNRAISAWYDGREWFNLLCKRVMQQDWSWNKPALDYIEVYHAARK
;
A
#
# COMPACT_ATOMS: atom_id res chain seq x y z
N MET A 1 -36.39 14.04 9.56
CA MET A 1 -36.84 15.44 9.51
C MET A 1 -36.15 16.07 8.32
N GLU A 2 -36.87 16.26 7.22
CA GLU A 2 -36.36 16.90 6.00
C GLU A 2 -36.57 18.41 6.07
N ILE A 3 -35.81 19.19 5.27
CA ILE A 3 -36.31 20.14 4.23
C ILE A 3 -35.16 21.01 3.69
N ALA A 4 -35.26 21.34 2.39
CA ALA A 4 -34.56 22.41 1.66
C ALA A 4 -33.01 22.39 1.57
N MET A 5 -32.51 21.87 0.44
CA MET A 5 -31.36 22.49 -0.24
C MET A 5 -31.80 23.82 -0.88
N HIS A 6 -31.10 24.93 -0.64
CA HIS A 6 -30.96 26.01 -1.62
C HIS A 6 -29.77 26.96 -1.31
N LEU A 7 -28.91 27.16 -2.31
CA LEU A 7 -28.11 28.36 -2.58
C LEU A 7 -27.47 29.11 -1.38
N LEU A 8 -26.25 28.72 -0.99
CA LEU A 8 -25.26 29.64 -0.41
C LEU A 8 -23.90 29.51 -1.09
N ARG A 9 -23.18 30.63 -1.20
CA ARG A 9 -21.84 30.71 -1.80
C ARG A 9 -20.78 30.17 -0.81
N PRO A 10 -19.85 29.30 -1.22
CA PRO A 10 -18.77 28.85 -0.34
C PRO A 10 -17.72 29.96 -0.16
N VAL A 11 -17.56 30.44 1.08
CA VAL A 11 -16.43 31.29 1.50
C VAL A 11 -15.58 30.50 2.49
N GLY A 12 -14.29 30.32 2.16
CA GLY A 12 -13.25 29.90 3.12
C GLY A 12 -13.23 28.41 3.49
N CYS A 13 -12.04 27.85 3.57
CA CYS A 13 -11.85 26.44 3.95
C CYS A 13 -11.98 26.23 5.47
N LYS A 14 -12.67 25.16 5.87
CA LYS A 14 -12.36 24.39 7.09
C LYS A 14 -12.52 22.89 6.83
N ALA A 15 -11.51 22.31 6.17
CA ALA A 15 -11.32 20.87 6.16
C ALA A 15 -10.49 20.48 7.39
N GLN A 16 -11.17 20.11 8.48
CA GLN A 16 -10.54 19.50 9.66
C GLN A 16 -11.01 18.05 9.75
N ALA A 17 -10.63 17.26 8.74
CA ALA A 17 -10.77 15.81 8.73
C ALA A 17 -9.39 15.21 9.04
N THR A 18 -9.32 14.40 10.10
CA THR A 18 -8.09 13.75 10.55
C THR A 18 -7.78 12.50 9.72
N ASP A 19 -6.48 12.29 9.51
CA ASP A 19 -5.86 11.15 8.82
C ASP A 19 -6.17 10.95 7.31
N LEU A 20 -5.38 11.64 6.49
CA LEU A 20 -5.04 11.24 5.12
C LEU A 20 -3.51 11.16 5.03
N SER A 21 -2.96 10.00 5.38
CA SER A 21 -1.52 9.84 5.61
C SER A 21 -0.68 9.94 4.32
N ARG A 22 -0.06 11.12 4.15
CA ARG A 22 1.15 11.42 3.34
C ARG A 22 1.06 11.74 1.83
N PHE A 23 -0.08 12.22 1.32
CA PHE A 23 -0.03 13.08 0.11
C PHE A 23 0.35 14.53 0.47
N ARG A 24 1.48 15.03 -0.03
CA ARG A 24 1.97 16.40 0.24
C ARG A 24 1.45 17.42 -0.77
N ILE A 25 0.12 17.49 -0.93
CA ILE A 25 -0.53 18.53 -1.75
C ILE A 25 -0.10 19.91 -1.23
N ARG A 26 0.59 20.70 -2.05
CA ARG A 26 1.02 22.07 -1.71
C ARG A 26 0.00 23.08 -2.29
N PRO A 27 -0.91 23.66 -1.49
CA PRO A 27 -1.77 24.74 -1.96
C PRO A 27 -0.98 26.05 -2.08
N THR A 28 -0.43 26.33 -3.27
CA THR A 28 0.19 27.61 -3.59
C THR A 28 -0.87 28.68 -3.87
N ASN A 29 -1.29 29.40 -2.83
CA ASN A 29 -2.14 30.59 -2.95
C ASN A 29 -1.34 31.82 -3.42
N GLU A 30 -0.72 31.74 -4.60
CA GLU A 30 -0.15 32.90 -5.29
C GLU A 30 -1.01 33.24 -6.52
N THR A 31 -1.91 34.20 -6.33
CA THR A 31 -2.74 34.75 -7.41
C THR A 31 -1.88 35.65 -8.29
N PHE A 32 -1.48 35.16 -9.47
CA PHE A 32 -0.79 35.94 -10.51
C PHE A 32 -1.68 37.05 -11.10
N THR A 33 -1.80 38.19 -10.40
CA THR A 33 -2.53 39.37 -10.86
C THR A 33 -1.67 40.27 -11.75
N VAL A 34 -1.25 39.77 -12.92
CA VAL A 34 -0.45 40.54 -13.90
C VAL A 34 -1.35 41.48 -14.75
N THR A 35 -2.63 41.17 -14.89
CA THR A 35 -3.54 41.83 -15.85
C THR A 35 -4.37 42.99 -15.28
N LEU A 36 -3.89 43.69 -14.23
CA LEU A 36 -4.59 44.86 -13.68
C LEU A 36 -3.71 46.10 -13.42
N LEU A 37 -2.40 46.02 -13.65
CA LEU A 37 -1.49 47.16 -13.39
C LEU A 37 -1.36 48.14 -14.57
N LEU A 38 -1.79 47.75 -15.78
CA LEU A 38 -1.69 48.60 -16.98
C LEU A 38 -2.90 49.54 -17.23
N LEU A 39 -4.04 49.30 -16.58
CA LEU A 39 -5.28 50.05 -16.84
C LEU A 39 -5.54 51.23 -15.88
N LEU A 40 -4.79 51.32 -14.77
CA LEU A 40 -5.00 52.30 -13.69
C LEU A 40 -4.05 53.51 -13.72
N LEU A 41 -3.20 53.62 -14.74
CA LEU A 41 -2.28 54.76 -14.95
C LEU A 41 -2.76 55.77 -16.00
N LEU A 42 -4.01 55.67 -16.46
CA LEU A 42 -4.59 56.53 -17.51
C LEU A 42 -5.95 57.15 -17.13
N THR A 43 -6.05 57.77 -15.95
CA THR A 43 -7.03 58.84 -15.70
C THR A 43 -6.55 59.88 -14.68
N MET A 44 -6.90 61.14 -14.94
CA MET A 44 -6.65 62.34 -14.10
C MET A 44 -7.15 62.14 -12.65
N ASN A 45 -6.39 62.42 -11.59
CA ASN A 45 -5.88 63.72 -11.11
C ASN A 45 -6.98 64.61 -10.48
N MET A 46 -6.91 64.91 -9.16
CA MET A 46 -7.26 66.17 -8.45
C MET A 46 -7.59 66.00 -6.93
N PHE A 47 -7.03 66.90 -6.10
CA PHE A 47 -7.58 67.53 -4.86
C PHE A 47 -7.70 66.83 -3.46
N ILE A 48 -6.82 67.28 -2.54
CA ILE A 48 -7.08 67.89 -1.20
C ILE A 48 -7.38 67.06 0.10
N PHE A 49 -6.42 67.16 1.03
CA PHE A 49 -6.44 67.29 2.53
C PHE A 49 -7.33 66.43 3.49
N SER A 50 -6.60 65.62 4.29
CA SER A 50 -6.40 65.78 5.77
C SER A 50 -7.47 65.35 6.81
N ILE A 51 -7.06 65.38 8.10
CA ILE A 51 -7.79 65.12 9.36
C ILE A 51 -8.06 63.61 9.60
N CYS A 52 -7.34 62.82 10.42
CA CYS A 52 -6.83 62.93 11.81
C CYS A 52 -7.93 63.13 12.88
N ALA A 53 -8.00 62.40 14.01
CA ALA A 53 -7.24 61.26 14.54
C ALA A 53 -8.01 60.67 15.77
N PHE A 54 -7.31 59.93 16.66
CA PHE A 54 -7.75 59.41 17.99
C PHE A 54 -8.71 58.19 18.00
N LYS A 55 -8.61 57.23 18.95
CA LYS A 55 -7.44 56.72 19.72
C LYS A 55 -7.85 55.46 20.53
N PHE A 56 -7.05 54.40 20.51
CA PHE A 56 -6.66 53.49 21.62
C PHE A 56 -5.72 52.42 21.00
N VAL A 57 -4.48 52.12 21.41
CA VAL A 57 -3.75 52.11 22.71
C VAL A 57 -4.21 50.98 23.62
N PHE A 58 -3.41 50.01 24.10
CA PHE A 58 -2.01 49.53 23.86
C PHE A 58 -2.10 47.97 23.80
N PHE A 59 -1.09 47.09 23.70
CA PHE A 59 0.34 47.12 24.06
C PHE A 59 1.15 46.24 23.08
N LYS A 60 2.48 46.40 23.02
CA LYS A 60 3.41 45.60 22.20
C LYS A 60 4.75 45.42 22.94
N LYS A 61 5.27 44.19 23.01
CA LYS A 61 6.70 43.75 23.03
C LYS A 61 6.74 42.24 23.38
N GLU A 62 7.44 41.33 22.70
CA GLU A 62 8.85 41.23 22.23
C GLU A 62 9.79 40.55 23.24
N SER A 63 10.31 39.38 22.88
CA SER A 63 11.66 38.88 23.22
C SER A 63 12.09 37.80 22.22
N TRP A 64 13.39 37.74 21.88
CA TRP A 64 13.98 36.84 20.89
C TRP A 64 15.24 36.17 21.46
N VAL A 65 15.49 34.89 21.16
CA VAL A 65 16.84 34.26 21.15
C VAL A 65 16.90 33.21 20.02
N PHE A 66 18.10 32.96 19.48
CA PHE A 66 18.38 32.10 18.31
C PHE A 66 18.93 30.71 18.69
N VAL A 67 18.83 29.77 17.73
CA VAL A 67 19.91 28.83 17.41
C VAL A 67 20.21 28.92 15.90
N LEU A 68 21.47 28.78 15.52
CA LEU A 68 22.01 28.94 14.16
C LEU A 68 22.57 27.62 13.63
N GLN A 69 22.51 27.39 12.32
CA GLN A 69 23.65 26.77 11.63
C GLN A 69 23.84 27.26 10.18
N ASP A 70 24.85 28.11 10.04
CA ASP A 70 25.56 28.63 8.86
C ASP A 70 25.11 28.31 7.43
N TYR A 71 24.80 29.39 6.69
CA TYR A 71 24.88 29.45 5.23
C TYR A 71 25.98 30.45 4.79
N SER A 72 27.25 30.04 4.79
CA SER A 72 28.32 30.79 4.09
C SER A 72 29.63 30.03 3.92
N ARG A 73 30.04 29.75 2.67
CA ARG A 73 31.41 30.05 2.19
C ARG A 73 31.40 30.45 0.71
N LYS A 74 31.74 31.71 0.43
CA LYS A 74 32.18 32.14 -0.91
C LYS A 74 33.45 31.37 -1.29
N ARG A 75 33.48 30.68 -2.43
CA ARG A 75 34.73 30.12 -2.99
C ARG A 75 35.32 31.15 -3.97
N GLN A 76 36.58 31.56 -3.73
CA GLN A 76 37.25 32.58 -4.53
C GLN A 76 37.60 32.05 -5.94
N ARG A 77 37.57 32.93 -6.95
CA ARG A 77 38.25 32.69 -8.23
C ARG A 77 39.75 32.85 -8.04
N ARG A 78 40.54 31.87 -8.46
CA ARG A 78 41.94 32.02 -8.90
C ARG A 78 42.23 31.02 -10.01
N SER A 79 43.06 31.41 -10.97
CA SER A 79 43.32 30.70 -12.23
C SER A 79 44.78 30.26 -12.33
N VAL A 80 45.03 29.00 -12.70
CA VAL A 80 46.32 28.49 -13.21
C VAL A 80 46.02 27.42 -14.29
N ILE A 81 46.92 27.28 -15.26
CA ILE A 81 46.85 26.44 -16.48
C ILE A 81 48.32 26.06 -16.83
N PRO A 82 48.70 24.90 -17.40
CA PRO A 82 48.17 23.52 -17.35
C PRO A 82 49.31 22.47 -17.03
N ASN A 83 49.08 21.18 -17.36
CA ASN A 83 50.01 20.03 -17.40
C ASN A 83 50.40 19.45 -16.01
N THR A 84 50.74 18.16 -15.86
CA THR A 84 51.11 17.09 -16.83
C THR A 84 50.14 15.90 -16.90
N LYS A 85 50.54 14.80 -17.57
CA LYS A 85 49.73 13.63 -18.00
C LYS A 85 49.66 12.53 -16.94
N VAL A 86 48.59 11.72 -16.94
CA VAL A 86 48.62 10.24 -17.09
C VAL A 86 47.17 9.69 -17.25
N THR A 87 47.05 8.43 -17.70
CA THR A 87 45.91 7.73 -18.33
C THR A 87 44.59 7.59 -17.55
N THR A 88 43.47 7.57 -18.29
CA THR A 88 42.15 7.06 -17.86
C THR A 88 41.73 5.81 -18.67
N PRO A 89 41.00 4.84 -18.08
CA PRO A 89 40.37 3.73 -18.81
C PRO A 89 39.14 4.19 -19.61
N LYS A 90 38.69 3.38 -20.58
CA LYS A 90 37.65 3.74 -21.56
C LYS A 90 36.28 3.18 -21.18
N GLY A 91 35.25 4.04 -21.15
CA GLY A 91 33.85 3.64 -21.26
C GLY A 91 33.42 3.51 -22.73
N PHE A 92 32.51 2.58 -23.02
CA PHE A 92 32.02 2.31 -24.39
C PHE A 92 30.82 3.18 -24.76
N ALA A 93 30.84 3.75 -25.97
CA ALA A 93 29.65 4.23 -26.68
C ALA A 93 29.91 4.16 -28.20
N PRO A 94 29.05 3.48 -29.00
CA PRO A 94 29.28 3.37 -30.43
C PRO A 94 28.87 4.66 -31.17
N ARG A 95 29.83 5.30 -31.84
CA ARG A 95 29.57 6.27 -32.91
C ARG A 95 30.01 5.67 -34.25
N PRO A 96 29.14 5.59 -35.28
CA PRO A 96 29.59 5.27 -36.62
C PRO A 96 30.26 6.49 -37.28
N GLN A 97 31.45 6.30 -37.84
CA GLN A 97 32.04 7.21 -38.82
C GLN A 97 32.72 6.43 -39.96
N VAL A 98 32.96 7.13 -41.06
CA VAL A 98 33.08 6.55 -42.42
C VAL A 98 34.50 6.69 -42.97
N GLY A 99 34.96 5.67 -43.69
CA GLY A 99 35.97 5.79 -44.75
C GLY A 99 36.82 4.52 -44.95
N THR A 100 37.43 4.24 -46.12
CA THR A 100 37.22 4.71 -47.51
C THR A 100 38.24 3.98 -48.42
N SER A 101 37.96 3.83 -49.73
CA SER A 101 38.88 3.31 -50.78
C SER A 101 39.14 1.78 -50.71
N THR A 102 39.33 1.01 -51.79
CA THR A 102 39.56 1.26 -53.25
C THR A 102 38.56 0.41 -54.10
N GLN A 103 38.40 0.47 -55.44
CA GLN A 103 39.34 0.83 -56.53
C GLN A 103 38.63 1.16 -57.89
N LYS A 104 39.15 2.18 -58.60
CA LYS A 104 39.14 2.57 -60.05
C LYS A 104 38.18 1.98 -61.12
N LYS A 105 37.98 2.84 -62.17
CA LYS A 105 37.45 2.64 -63.56
C LYS A 105 35.93 2.84 -63.76
N ASP A 106 35.43 3.47 -64.85
CA ASP A 106 36.09 4.12 -66.00
C ASP A 106 35.25 5.28 -66.62
N HIS A 107 35.92 6.23 -67.30
CA HIS A 107 35.49 7.17 -68.39
C HIS A 107 34.22 8.09 -68.34
N ASN A 108 34.49 9.40 -68.15
CA ASN A 108 34.07 10.63 -68.90
C ASN A 108 33.44 10.51 -70.33
N PRO A 109 32.88 11.59 -70.96
CA PRO A 109 32.09 12.75 -70.47
C PRO A 109 30.97 13.25 -71.46
N GLU A 110 30.35 14.43 -71.19
CA GLU A 110 29.53 15.29 -72.10
C GLU A 110 28.16 14.70 -72.58
N ARG A 111 27.13 15.46 -73.00
CA ARG A 111 27.02 16.89 -73.41
C ARG A 111 25.59 17.47 -73.19
N LYS A 112 25.48 18.81 -73.37
CA LYS A 112 24.35 19.72 -73.76
C LYS A 112 23.06 19.08 -74.36
N GLU A 113 21.87 19.73 -74.38
CA GLU A 113 21.51 21.15 -74.24
C GLU A 113 20.02 21.41 -73.81
N GLN A 114 19.60 22.68 -73.78
CA GLN A 114 18.20 23.17 -73.75
C GLN A 114 17.57 23.06 -75.18
N THR A 115 16.30 23.34 -75.53
CA THR A 115 15.16 24.06 -74.89
C THR A 115 13.82 23.74 -75.62
N SER A 116 12.68 23.88 -74.91
CA SER A 116 11.36 24.43 -75.35
C SER A 116 10.57 23.95 -76.61
N SER A 117 9.23 24.13 -76.49
CA SER A 117 8.27 24.61 -77.52
C SER A 117 7.88 23.72 -78.72
N SER A 118 6.65 23.77 -79.27
CA SER A 118 5.35 24.30 -78.79
C SER A 118 4.20 24.01 -79.79
N GLN A 119 2.95 23.90 -79.30
CA GLN A 119 1.67 24.05 -80.07
C GLN A 119 1.40 22.96 -81.16
N SER A 120 0.19 22.75 -81.71
CA SER A 120 -1.10 23.46 -81.58
C SER A 120 -2.35 22.53 -81.59
N SER A 121 -3.43 23.02 -80.97
CA SER A 121 -4.86 22.78 -81.27
C SER A 121 -5.37 21.44 -81.87
N SER A 122 -5.96 20.61 -81.01
CA SER A 122 -7.40 20.24 -81.11
C SER A 122 -7.92 19.86 -79.71
N SER A 123 -9.23 19.95 -79.43
CA SER A 123 -9.74 19.88 -78.04
C SER A 123 -11.05 19.10 -77.88
N LYS A 124 -11.06 18.18 -76.89
CA LYS A 124 -12.16 17.46 -76.19
C LYS A 124 -11.69 16.04 -75.80
N PRO A 125 -12.30 15.33 -74.82
CA PRO A 125 -13.20 15.81 -73.76
C PRO A 125 -12.78 15.36 -72.33
N SER A 126 -12.95 16.22 -71.31
CA SER A 126 -13.17 15.82 -69.90
C SER A 126 -13.42 17.01 -68.95
N THR A 127 -14.70 17.36 -68.79
CA THR A 127 -15.24 18.23 -67.73
C THR A 127 -15.57 17.42 -66.47
N SER A 128 -15.74 17.97 -65.26
CA SER A 128 -15.36 19.28 -64.69
C SER A 128 -15.59 19.28 -63.16
N GLN A 129 -15.31 20.43 -62.54
CA GLN A 129 -15.62 20.81 -61.16
C GLN A 129 -17.10 20.67 -60.72
N PHE A 130 -17.28 20.56 -59.40
CA PHE A 130 -18.27 21.25 -58.54
C PHE A 130 -19.73 20.76 -58.31
N SER A 131 -20.20 21.11 -57.09
CA SER A 131 -21.58 21.42 -56.64
C SER A 131 -22.70 20.37 -56.52
N LYS A 132 -23.09 20.12 -55.25
CA LYS A 132 -24.41 20.38 -54.61
C LYS A 132 -25.73 20.14 -55.38
N LEU A 133 -26.65 19.45 -54.67
CA LEU A 133 -28.13 19.54 -54.70
C LEU A 133 -28.82 19.14 -56.03
N ILE A 134 -29.76 18.20 -56.02
CA ILE A 134 -31.24 18.39 -55.88
C ILE A 134 -31.86 16.95 -55.78
N LYS A 135 -32.81 16.62 -54.90
CA LYS A 135 -34.30 16.73 -55.03
C LYS A 135 -34.87 16.04 -56.30
N ASP A 136 -36.02 15.35 -56.35
CA ASP A 136 -37.09 14.94 -55.41
C ASP A 136 -37.78 13.66 -55.98
N GLY A 137 -38.47 12.86 -55.14
CA GLY A 137 -39.47 11.83 -55.57
C GLY A 137 -38.90 10.51 -56.15
N GLU A 138 -39.65 9.40 -56.26
CA GLU A 138 -40.96 8.97 -55.70
C GLU A 138 -40.95 7.43 -55.49
N GLY A 139 -41.98 6.84 -54.86
CA GLY A 139 -42.10 5.39 -54.57
C GLY A 139 -41.69 5.03 -53.12
N LYS A 140 -42.44 4.30 -52.28
CA LYS A 140 -43.58 3.37 -52.41
C LYS A 140 -43.32 2.12 -53.29
N SER A 141 -43.72 0.91 -52.90
CA SER A 141 -44.25 0.44 -51.59
C SER A 141 -44.30 -1.10 -51.48
N ASP A 142 -44.49 -1.58 -50.23
CA ASP A 142 -45.15 -2.84 -49.82
C ASP A 142 -44.54 -4.23 -50.15
N PHE A 143 -45.14 -5.23 -49.48
CA PHE A 143 -44.92 -6.69 -49.51
C PHE A 143 -43.54 -7.22 -49.10
N ASP A 144 -43.32 -7.83 -47.92
CA ASP A 144 -44.14 -8.61 -46.95
C ASP A 144 -44.22 -10.13 -47.19
N SER A 145 -43.52 -10.86 -46.30
CA SER A 145 -43.74 -12.25 -45.87
C SER A 145 -43.45 -13.43 -46.83
N LEU A 146 -43.18 -14.59 -46.19
CA LEU A 146 -43.22 -15.97 -46.71
C LEU A 146 -42.17 -16.37 -47.79
N SER A 147 -41.65 -17.60 -47.83
CA SER A 147 -41.57 -18.67 -46.81
C SER A 147 -40.58 -19.78 -47.23
N ASN A 148 -40.17 -20.61 -46.27
CA ASN A 148 -39.71 -22.00 -46.43
C ASN A 148 -38.49 -22.28 -47.33
N LEU A 149 -37.38 -22.63 -46.67
CA LEU A 149 -36.32 -23.48 -47.23
C LEU A 149 -36.57 -24.95 -46.82
N SER A 150 -36.37 -25.88 -47.75
CA SER A 150 -36.11 -27.28 -47.41
C SER A 150 -35.17 -27.96 -48.42
N SER A 151 -34.05 -28.46 -47.88
CA SER A 151 -33.34 -29.68 -48.31
C SER A 151 -32.53 -29.73 -49.63
N THR A 152 -31.32 -30.27 -49.44
CA THR A 152 -30.57 -31.20 -50.32
C THR A 152 -30.01 -30.76 -51.69
N GLU A 153 -28.67 -30.56 -51.68
CA GLU A 153 -27.65 -31.22 -52.52
C GLU A 153 -27.74 -31.27 -54.07
N ILE A 154 -26.62 -30.93 -54.74
CA ILE A 154 -25.93 -31.81 -55.73
C ILE A 154 -24.54 -31.27 -56.15
N LYS A 155 -23.49 -32.10 -55.95
CA LYS A 155 -22.44 -32.60 -56.89
C LYS A 155 -22.05 -31.74 -58.14
N SER A 156 -20.80 -31.65 -58.65
CA SER A 156 -19.67 -32.63 -58.73
C SER A 156 -18.37 -32.06 -59.39
N LYS A 157 -17.34 -32.93 -59.58
CA LYS A 157 -16.13 -32.88 -60.47
C LYS A 157 -14.85 -32.23 -59.89
N PHE A 158 -13.61 -32.69 -60.18
CA PHE A 158 -13.01 -33.87 -60.88
C PHE A 158 -11.72 -34.29 -60.07
N VAL A 159 -11.35 -35.56 -59.80
CA VAL A 159 -10.64 -36.62 -60.61
C VAL A 159 -9.31 -36.15 -61.22
N LEU A 160 -8.12 -36.72 -60.92
CA LEU A 160 -7.48 -38.00 -61.36
C LEU A 160 -6.39 -38.44 -60.32
N GLU A 161 -6.33 -39.70 -59.82
CA GLU A 161 -5.50 -40.87 -60.25
C GLU A 161 -4.01 -40.87 -59.81
N ALA A 162 -3.34 -41.97 -59.40
CA ALA A 162 -3.76 -43.38 -59.22
C ALA A 162 -2.86 -44.19 -58.22
N GLU A 163 -3.38 -45.37 -57.79
CA GLU A 163 -2.67 -46.66 -57.49
C GLU A 163 -1.61 -46.76 -56.34
N GLU A 164 -1.49 -47.87 -55.58
CA GLU A 164 -2.22 -49.17 -55.57
C GLU A 164 -2.24 -49.87 -54.17
N GLU A 165 -3.27 -50.71 -53.96
CA GLU A 165 -3.52 -51.87 -53.06
C GLU A 165 -2.65 -52.23 -51.80
N SER A 166 -3.12 -53.02 -50.81
CA SER A 166 -4.29 -53.95 -50.73
C SER A 166 -4.99 -53.95 -49.35
N VAL A 167 -6.12 -54.68 -49.23
CA VAL A 167 -7.09 -54.64 -48.11
C VAL A 167 -7.55 -56.05 -47.71
N LYS A 168 -7.90 -56.28 -46.42
CA LYS A 168 -9.08 -57.09 -45.99
C LYS A 168 -9.39 -57.08 -44.48
N ASP A 169 -10.62 -56.69 -44.17
CA ASP A 169 -11.36 -57.00 -42.94
C ASP A 169 -12.42 -58.10 -43.20
N SER A 170 -12.92 -58.75 -42.13
CA SER A 170 -14.30 -59.27 -42.07
C SER A 170 -14.68 -59.75 -40.66
N ASP A 171 -15.90 -59.41 -40.19
CA ASP A 171 -16.48 -59.78 -38.89
C ASP A 171 -16.95 -61.26 -38.75
N LYS A 172 -17.10 -61.79 -37.52
CA LYS A 172 -18.42 -62.17 -36.90
C LYS A 172 -18.40 -63.06 -35.62
N LEU A 173 -19.13 -62.59 -34.60
CA LEU A 173 -20.20 -63.24 -33.80
C LEU A 173 -20.00 -64.55 -32.95
N VAL A 174 -20.60 -64.48 -31.74
CA VAL A 174 -21.55 -65.44 -31.08
C VAL A 174 -21.10 -66.42 -29.96
N GLU A 175 -21.67 -66.15 -28.78
CA GLU A 175 -22.24 -67.01 -27.69
C GLU A 175 -21.40 -67.91 -26.72
N ASP A 176 -22.03 -68.08 -25.56
CA ASP A 176 -21.76 -68.87 -24.33
C ASP A 176 -22.29 -70.34 -24.52
N PRO A 177 -22.30 -71.30 -23.55
CA PRO A 177 -21.89 -71.24 -22.13
C PRO A 177 -21.11 -72.45 -21.53
N SER A 178 -20.56 -72.22 -20.32
CA SER A 178 -20.27 -73.11 -19.17
C SER A 178 -20.21 -74.66 -19.28
N VAL A 179 -19.11 -75.26 -18.79
CA VAL A 179 -19.01 -76.52 -18.00
C VAL A 179 -17.89 -76.35 -16.94
N CYS A 180 -17.83 -77.18 -15.88
CA CYS A 180 -17.03 -77.00 -14.65
C CYS A 180 -15.82 -77.97 -14.49
N GLU A 181 -15.14 -77.84 -13.33
CA GLU A 181 -14.29 -78.80 -12.58
C GLU A 181 -12.74 -78.78 -12.71
N ASP A 182 -12.10 -78.51 -11.55
CA ASP A 182 -10.80 -78.94 -10.97
C ASP A 182 -9.45 -78.58 -11.67
N VAL A 183 -8.27 -78.49 -11.00
CA VAL A 183 -7.75 -79.06 -9.72
C VAL A 183 -6.92 -78.01 -8.91
N GLU A 184 -6.71 -78.26 -7.60
CA GLU A 184 -6.08 -77.41 -6.57
C GLU A 184 -4.51 -77.45 -6.46
N GLY A 185 -3.95 -76.67 -5.51
CA GLY A 185 -2.54 -76.71 -5.06
C GLY A 185 -2.05 -75.38 -4.44
N GLU A 186 -2.52 -74.93 -3.26
CA GLU A 186 -1.96 -75.18 -1.89
C GLU A 186 -0.50 -74.68 -1.67
N VAL A 187 -0.06 -74.09 -0.54
CA VAL A 187 -0.56 -74.06 0.87
C VAL A 187 -0.42 -72.66 1.50
N GLY A 188 -1.50 -72.07 2.06
CA GLY A 188 -1.68 -71.78 3.51
C GLY A 188 -1.37 -70.32 3.92
N MET A 189 -1.40 -69.85 5.19
CA MET A 189 -2.07 -70.18 6.48
C MET A 189 -1.63 -69.08 7.50
N ILE A 190 -2.21 -68.72 8.67
CA ILE A 190 -3.52 -68.68 9.38
C ILE A 190 -3.22 -67.85 10.68
N MET A 191 -4.05 -67.10 11.42
CA MET A 191 -5.50 -66.90 11.72
C MET A 191 -6.02 -65.52 11.21
N GLN A 192 -7.29 -65.08 11.25
CA GLN A 192 -8.59 -65.49 11.85
C GLN A 192 -9.03 -64.75 13.16
N GLU A 193 -10.16 -64.03 13.08
CA GLU A 193 -11.02 -63.59 14.22
C GLU A 193 -12.06 -64.66 14.59
N ARG A 194 -12.69 -64.57 15.77
CA ARG A 194 -13.90 -65.34 16.14
C ARG A 194 -14.90 -64.56 16.99
N GLU A 195 -16.17 -64.91 16.81
CA GLU A 195 -17.37 -64.31 17.41
C GLU A 195 -17.66 -64.83 18.84
N LEU A 196 -18.55 -64.15 19.57
CA LEU A 196 -19.73 -64.73 20.27
C LEU A 196 -20.54 -63.70 21.10
N GLY A 197 -21.87 -63.74 21.03
CA GLY A 197 -22.73 -63.58 22.23
C GLY A 197 -23.59 -62.33 22.45
N LYS A 198 -24.80 -62.32 21.86
CA LYS A 198 -26.13 -62.13 22.51
C LYS A 198 -26.54 -60.87 23.33
N ASP A 199 -27.69 -60.34 22.90
CA ASP A 199 -28.92 -59.99 23.66
C ASP A 199 -29.05 -58.72 24.55
N ASP A 200 -30.28 -58.19 24.54
CA ASP A 200 -30.99 -57.29 25.50
C ASP A 200 -30.75 -55.76 25.60
N LYS A 201 -31.66 -55.03 24.93
CA LYS A 201 -32.70 -54.09 25.49
C LYS A 201 -32.39 -52.64 25.92
N ASP A 202 -33.40 -51.82 25.57
CA ASP A 202 -34.02 -50.67 26.25
C ASP A 202 -33.34 -49.29 26.43
N CYS A 203 -34.12 -48.29 25.99
CA CYS A 203 -34.28 -46.89 26.45
C CYS A 203 -33.41 -46.35 27.61
N GLU A 204 -32.91 -45.11 27.44
CA GLU A 204 -33.69 -43.94 27.91
C GLU A 204 -33.21 -42.58 27.33
N LYS A 205 -33.92 -41.49 27.69
CA LYS A 205 -33.59 -40.10 27.34
C LYS A 205 -32.69 -39.49 28.43
N GLY A 206 -31.66 -38.73 28.03
CA GLY A 206 -30.82 -37.96 28.96
C GLY A 206 -30.37 -36.61 28.36
N SER A 207 -30.12 -35.62 29.21
CA SER A 207 -29.69 -34.27 28.81
C SER A 207 -28.80 -33.64 29.90
N ILE A 208 -28.29 -32.42 29.66
CA ILE A 208 -27.68 -31.47 30.61
C ILE A 208 -26.17 -31.65 30.95
N MET A 209 -25.38 -30.75 30.33
CA MET A 209 -24.23 -29.94 30.85
C MET A 209 -22.93 -30.51 31.48
N ASN A 210 -21.83 -29.96 30.94
CA ASN A 210 -20.67 -29.31 31.61
C ASN A 210 -19.44 -30.07 32.18
N HIS A 211 -18.29 -29.40 31.97
CA HIS A 211 -16.98 -29.45 32.66
C HIS A 211 -16.36 -30.84 32.94
N GLY A 212 -15.29 -31.32 32.29
CA GLY A 212 -14.11 -30.63 31.76
C GLY A 212 -12.82 -31.32 32.25
N ASN A 213 -11.67 -30.95 31.66
CA ASN A 213 -10.28 -31.22 32.08
C ASN A 213 -9.58 -32.57 31.73
N LEU A 214 -8.26 -32.45 31.43
CA LEU A 214 -7.14 -33.40 31.58
C LEU A 214 -6.79 -34.50 30.52
N LYS A 215 -5.68 -34.22 29.81
CA LYS A 215 -4.44 -35.06 29.66
C LYS A 215 -4.31 -36.17 28.59
N ILE A 216 -3.05 -36.66 28.52
CA ILE A 216 -2.43 -37.77 27.74
C ILE A 216 -1.95 -37.28 26.35
N GLU A 217 -0.65 -37.07 26.09
CA GLU A 217 0.51 -38.01 26.04
C GLU A 217 0.46 -38.98 24.84
N LYS A 218 1.54 -39.44 24.19
CA LYS A 218 3.01 -39.21 24.26
C LYS A 218 3.61 -39.73 22.93
N ILE A 219 4.88 -39.42 22.66
CA ILE A 219 5.93 -40.44 22.39
C ILE A 219 7.30 -39.76 22.42
N THR A 220 8.11 -40.20 23.37
CA THR A 220 9.56 -40.30 23.23
C THR A 220 9.88 -41.78 23.27
N ASP A 221 10.80 -42.25 22.43
CA ASP A 221 11.93 -43.04 22.93
C ASP A 221 12.93 -43.35 21.80
N TYR A 222 14.16 -42.91 21.99
CA TYR A 222 15.34 -43.70 21.64
C TYR A 222 16.38 -43.47 22.75
N LEU A 223 16.80 -44.57 23.38
CA LEU A 223 17.71 -44.58 24.53
C LEU A 223 19.09 -44.03 24.11
N GLY A 224 19.85 -43.32 24.96
CA GLY A 224 20.07 -43.61 26.37
C GLY A 224 21.46 -44.24 26.55
N LYS A 225 22.51 -43.38 26.53
CA LYS A 225 23.91 -43.73 26.87
C LYS A 225 24.48 -42.66 27.79
N PHE A 226 25.45 -43.04 28.63
CA PHE A 226 26.07 -42.21 29.68
C PHE A 226 25.11 -41.73 30.77
N GLY A 227 24.50 -42.68 31.49
CA GLY A 227 23.79 -42.39 32.75
C GLY A 227 24.72 -42.40 33.97
N ILE A 228 24.35 -41.66 35.01
CA ILE A 228 24.79 -41.81 36.41
C ILE A 228 23.56 -41.62 37.31
N ARG A 229 23.55 -42.24 38.50
CA ARG A 229 22.37 -42.35 39.38
C ARG A 229 22.15 -41.11 40.28
N SER A 230 20.90 -40.93 40.69
CA SER A 230 20.50 -40.03 41.78
C SER A 230 21.12 -40.45 43.13
N GLY A 231 21.41 -39.47 43.99
CA GLY A 231 21.91 -39.69 45.35
C GLY A 231 21.72 -38.46 46.25
N ASN A 232 20.81 -38.53 47.21
CA ASN A 232 20.62 -37.52 48.26
C ASN A 232 21.72 -37.60 49.33
N VAL A 233 22.25 -36.47 49.81
CA VAL A 233 22.47 -36.18 51.25
C VAL A 233 22.41 -34.66 51.51
N LYS A 234 21.91 -34.30 52.69
CA LYS A 234 21.67 -32.95 53.26
C LYS A 234 22.92 -32.04 53.28
N GLY A 235 22.76 -30.75 52.99
CA GLY A 235 23.80 -29.74 53.25
C GLY A 235 23.30 -28.28 53.17
N LYS A 236 23.12 -27.65 54.35
CA LYS A 236 22.81 -26.22 54.60
C LYS A 236 21.59 -25.58 53.92
N ILE A 237 20.69 -25.06 54.75
CA ILE A 237 19.63 -24.12 54.38
C ILE A 237 20.27 -22.74 54.13
N GLY A 238 19.95 -22.11 53.00
CA GLY A 238 20.32 -20.72 52.70
C GLY A 238 19.52 -20.21 51.49
N LYS A 239 18.63 -19.25 51.71
CA LYS A 239 17.89 -18.60 50.63
C LYS A 239 18.84 -17.71 49.83
N TRP A 240 18.96 -17.94 48.53
CA TRP A 240 19.48 -16.94 47.59
C TRP A 240 18.30 -16.19 46.99
N ASN A 241 18.23 -14.89 47.26
CA ASN A 241 17.20 -14.00 46.76
C ASN A 241 17.85 -12.65 46.46
N THR A 242 17.84 -12.23 45.19
CA THR A 242 18.05 -10.84 44.74
C THR A 242 19.24 -10.07 45.34
N GLU A 243 20.42 -10.24 44.75
CA GLU A 243 21.27 -9.11 44.36
C GLU A 243 20.91 -8.79 42.89
N TYR A 244 20.80 -7.56 42.39
CA TYR A 244 21.39 -6.30 42.88
C TYR A 244 20.34 -5.23 43.23
N HIS A 245 20.43 -4.72 44.47
CA HIS A 245 20.40 -3.28 44.78
C HIS A 245 21.83 -2.94 45.28
N SER A 246 22.33 -1.70 45.36
CA SER A 246 21.74 -0.35 45.19
C SER A 246 22.75 0.53 44.37
N VAL A 247 22.73 1.87 44.28
CA VAL A 247 22.59 2.93 45.29
C VAL A 247 21.76 4.09 44.72
N ALA A 248 21.03 4.82 45.60
CA ALA A 248 20.41 6.09 45.26
C ALA A 248 20.69 7.15 46.34
N SER A 249 20.92 8.39 45.87
CA SER A 249 20.77 9.70 46.54
C SER A 249 21.59 10.04 47.81
N ILE A 250 21.58 11.35 48.16
CA ILE A 250 22.14 12.01 49.36
C ILE A 250 23.69 12.13 49.32
N ASN A 251 24.33 13.30 49.41
CA ASN A 251 23.87 14.70 49.61
C ASN A 251 24.87 15.69 48.96
N MET A 252 24.42 16.91 48.61
CA MET A 252 25.14 18.18 48.85
C MET A 252 24.37 19.39 48.29
N GLU A 253 23.60 20.04 49.16
CA GLU A 253 23.42 21.50 49.12
C GLU A 253 24.56 22.09 49.97
N ASP A 254 25.29 23.09 49.47
CA ASP A 254 25.24 24.46 50.02
C ASP A 254 26.00 25.48 49.12
N GLU A 255 25.91 26.77 49.46
CA GLU A 255 26.34 27.94 48.66
C GLU A 255 27.86 28.18 48.53
N GLY A 256 28.29 28.98 47.53
CA GLY A 256 29.59 29.68 47.58
C GLY A 256 30.21 30.21 46.27
N ALA A 257 29.89 31.46 45.88
CA ALA A 257 30.65 32.39 45.01
C ALA A 257 31.21 31.89 43.63
N ASN A 258 30.77 32.36 42.45
CA ASN A 258 30.81 33.72 41.86
C ASN A 258 32.09 34.05 41.03
N VAL A 259 31.95 34.06 39.68
CA VAL A 259 32.80 34.75 38.65
C VAL A 259 34.27 34.26 38.55
N ASP A 260 34.84 33.90 37.40
CA ASP A 260 34.81 34.58 36.09
C ASP A 260 35.01 33.63 34.87
N ALA A 261 34.99 34.15 33.64
CA ALA A 261 35.03 33.38 32.40
C ALA A 261 36.37 33.45 31.64
N SER A 262 37.04 32.31 31.40
CA SER A 262 38.05 32.20 30.32
C SER A 262 38.19 30.82 29.66
N THR A 263 37.77 30.78 28.40
CA THR A 263 38.42 30.16 27.23
C THR A 263 39.50 29.07 27.46
N ARG A 264 39.24 27.83 26.99
CA ARG A 264 39.96 27.19 25.86
C ARG A 264 39.45 25.78 25.52
N LYS A 265 39.75 25.35 24.29
CA LYS A 265 39.48 24.00 23.76
C LYS A 265 40.36 22.96 24.47
N HIS A 266 39.85 21.75 24.67
CA HIS A 266 40.65 20.55 24.92
C HIS A 266 40.20 19.42 23.99
N ALA A 267 41.17 18.61 23.54
CA ALA A 267 40.90 17.42 22.75
C ALA A 267 40.81 16.21 23.69
N THR A 268 39.83 15.33 23.44
CA THR A 268 39.62 14.13 24.26
C THR A 268 40.76 13.13 24.06
N LYS A 269 41.59 12.94 25.08
CA LYS A 269 42.48 11.77 25.15
C LYS A 269 41.63 10.50 25.24
N ILE A 270 41.73 9.62 24.26
CA ILE A 270 41.25 8.24 24.39
C ILE A 270 42.33 7.48 25.17
N ASN A 271 41.98 7.02 26.37
CA ASN A 271 42.92 6.36 27.27
C ASN A 271 42.89 4.85 27.04
N PHE A 272 43.78 4.33 26.17
CA PHE A 272 43.95 2.89 26.02
C PHE A 272 44.55 2.29 27.30
N LYS A 273 43.98 1.18 27.77
CA LYS A 273 44.60 0.38 28.82
C LYS A 273 45.82 -0.33 28.25
N GLU A 274 46.91 -0.35 28.99
CA GLU A 274 48.07 -1.18 28.70
C GLU A 274 47.65 -2.66 28.76
N GLN A 275 47.61 -3.32 27.61
CA GLN A 275 47.64 -4.77 27.51
C GLN A 275 49.03 -5.17 27.00
N SER A 276 49.72 -6.01 27.76
CA SER A 276 51.07 -6.48 27.44
C SER A 276 51.02 -7.49 26.29
N TYR A 277 51.23 -7.03 25.06
CA TYR A 277 51.39 -7.91 23.91
C TYR A 277 52.71 -8.68 24.04
N ALA A 278 52.63 -10.00 24.11
CA ALA A 278 53.81 -10.87 24.08
C ALA A 278 54.36 -10.93 22.64
N ASN A 279 55.64 -10.62 22.46
CA ASN A 279 56.27 -10.54 21.15
C ASN A 279 56.65 -11.93 20.62
N PRO A 280 56.17 -12.38 19.43
CA PRO A 280 56.45 -13.73 18.92
C PRO A 280 57.91 -13.97 18.48
N ASP A 281 58.67 -12.93 18.12
CA ASP A 281 60.04 -13.05 17.60
C ASP A 281 61.10 -13.17 18.72
N SER A 282 61.10 -14.29 19.45
CA SER A 282 62.00 -14.53 20.60
C SER A 282 63.16 -15.52 20.36
N GLU A 283 63.51 -15.79 19.10
CA GLU A 283 64.63 -16.69 18.72
C GLU A 283 65.90 -15.98 18.21
N MET A 284 65.88 -14.66 18.01
CA MET A 284 67.04 -13.93 17.48
C MET A 284 67.85 -13.23 18.57
N ASP A 285 69.15 -13.54 18.63
CA ASP A 285 70.08 -12.96 19.60
C ASP A 285 70.16 -11.41 19.54
N ALA A 286 70.39 -10.79 20.70
CA ALA A 286 70.42 -9.34 20.84
C ALA A 286 71.59 -8.68 20.11
N HIS A 287 72.77 -9.33 20.05
CA HIS A 287 73.91 -8.82 19.30
C HIS A 287 73.69 -9.00 17.78
N ALA A 288 73.05 -10.11 17.37
CA ALA A 288 72.60 -10.30 15.99
C ALA A 288 71.56 -9.24 15.54
N ARG A 289 70.55 -8.92 16.37
CA ARG A 289 69.60 -7.82 16.10
C ARG A 289 70.32 -6.48 15.98
N TRP A 290 71.21 -6.17 16.93
CA TRP A 290 71.96 -4.91 16.91
C TRP A 290 72.74 -4.73 15.61
N LYS A 291 73.52 -5.74 15.23
CA LYS A 291 74.33 -5.70 14.01
C LYS A 291 73.46 -5.52 12.76
N LEU A 292 72.34 -6.24 12.65
CA LEU A 292 71.43 -6.08 11.52
C LEU A 292 70.86 -4.65 11.43
N LEU A 293 70.59 -4.00 12.56
CA LEU A 293 70.12 -2.61 12.60
C LEU A 293 71.21 -1.60 12.20
N GLU A 294 72.49 -1.84 12.55
CA GLU A 294 73.62 -1.04 12.05
C GLU A 294 73.83 -1.24 10.55
N ASP A 295 73.85 -2.49 10.07
CA ASP A 295 73.97 -2.82 8.65
C ASP A 295 72.83 -2.14 7.83
N LEU A 296 71.58 -2.24 8.31
CA LEU A 296 70.41 -1.57 7.70
C LEU A 296 70.52 -0.04 7.71
N ALA A 297 71.04 0.55 8.78
CA ALA A 297 71.18 2.00 8.91
C ALA A 297 72.30 2.56 8.00
N GLU A 298 73.41 1.84 7.84
CA GLU A 298 74.50 2.24 6.95
C GLU A 298 74.14 1.99 5.47
N GLU A 299 73.43 0.90 5.15
CA GLU A 299 72.84 0.65 3.81
C GLU A 299 71.84 1.76 3.44
N SER A 300 70.88 2.05 4.32
CA SER A 300 69.84 3.06 4.08
C SER A 300 70.45 4.46 3.90
N PHE A 301 71.40 4.83 4.76
CA PHE A 301 72.09 6.12 4.65
C PHE A 301 72.90 6.24 3.35
N SER A 302 73.59 5.16 2.95
CA SER A 302 74.39 5.12 1.71
C SER A 302 73.53 5.21 0.44
N CYS A 303 72.32 4.65 0.48
CA CYS A 303 71.32 4.79 -0.59
C CYS A 303 70.56 6.14 -0.55
N GLY A 304 70.80 6.99 0.44
CA GLY A 304 70.08 8.27 0.65
C GLY A 304 68.66 8.11 1.21
N ASN A 305 68.28 6.92 1.65
CA ASN A 305 66.96 6.65 2.24
C ASN A 305 66.85 7.29 3.62
N LYS A 306 65.86 8.18 3.78
CA LYS A 306 65.58 8.88 5.06
C LYS A 306 64.98 7.96 6.13
N VAL A 307 64.48 6.79 5.74
CA VAL A 307 63.64 5.90 6.56
C VAL A 307 64.00 4.44 6.31
N PHE A 308 63.93 3.61 7.35
CA PHE A 308 63.80 2.16 7.22
C PHE A 308 62.88 1.60 8.32
N VAL A 309 62.49 0.32 8.21
CA VAL A 309 61.61 -0.36 9.16
C VAL A 309 62.23 -1.69 9.58
N PHE A 310 62.05 -2.07 10.84
CA PHE A 310 62.45 -3.36 11.39
C PHE A 310 61.25 -4.06 12.08
N PRO A 311 60.99 -5.36 11.81
CA PRO A 311 61.64 -6.22 10.82
C PRO A 311 61.49 -5.72 9.38
N ARG A 312 62.38 -6.20 8.49
CA ARG A 312 62.46 -5.75 7.09
C ARG A 312 61.22 -6.12 6.26
N VAL A 313 60.49 -7.15 6.69
CA VAL A 313 59.15 -7.52 6.20
C VAL A 313 58.16 -7.13 7.29
N VAL A 314 57.27 -6.18 6.99
CA VAL A 314 56.21 -5.76 7.90
C VAL A 314 55.06 -6.75 7.79
N LYS A 315 54.67 -7.38 8.91
CA LYS A 315 53.49 -8.27 8.97
C LYS A 315 52.34 -7.60 9.71
N ALA A 316 51.12 -8.01 9.40
CA ALA A 316 49.94 -7.59 10.13
C ALA A 316 49.88 -8.29 11.51
N ASP A 317 49.25 -7.62 12.49
CA ASP A 317 49.18 -8.00 13.91
C ASP A 317 50.54 -7.99 14.66
N GLN A 318 51.55 -7.28 14.12
CA GLN A 318 52.90 -7.18 14.68
C GLN A 318 53.24 -5.75 15.12
N VAL A 319 54.14 -5.60 16.12
CA VAL A 319 54.79 -4.31 16.42
C VAL A 319 56.07 -4.18 15.61
N ILE A 320 56.17 -3.12 14.80
CA ILE A 320 57.38 -2.75 14.06
C ILE A 320 58.08 -1.56 14.72
N GLU A 321 59.37 -1.42 14.45
CA GLU A 321 60.18 -0.26 14.80
C GLU A 321 60.49 0.53 13.53
N VAL A 322 59.98 1.77 13.43
CA VAL A 322 60.21 2.66 12.29
C VAL A 322 61.36 3.60 12.61
N PHE A 323 62.40 3.61 11.78
CA PHE A 323 63.60 4.43 11.94
C PHE A 323 63.62 5.58 10.92
N PHE A 324 64.03 6.77 11.38
CA PHE A 324 64.07 8.01 10.60
C PHE A 324 65.39 8.77 10.82
N ASN A 325 66.09 9.14 9.74
CA ASN A 325 67.32 9.91 9.81
C ASN A 325 67.01 11.41 9.75
N ARG A 326 66.91 12.03 10.93
CA ARG A 326 66.51 13.43 11.09
C ARG A 326 67.47 14.40 10.37
N SER A 327 68.75 14.03 10.17
CA SER A 327 69.73 14.86 9.43
C SER A 327 69.46 14.95 7.92
N LEU A 328 68.66 14.05 7.34
CA LEU A 328 68.31 14.05 5.91
C LEU A 328 66.97 14.77 5.64
N SER A 329 66.51 15.63 6.55
CA SER A 329 65.16 16.20 6.55
C SER A 329 65.09 17.66 7.00
N PRO A 330 64.01 18.40 6.70
CA PRO A 330 63.73 19.71 7.30
C PRO A 330 63.65 19.72 8.83
N LEU A 331 63.46 18.55 9.47
CA LEU A 331 63.32 18.40 10.92
C LEU A 331 64.67 18.37 11.66
N VAL A 332 65.80 18.58 10.97
CA VAL A 332 67.17 18.51 11.52
C VAL A 332 67.38 19.33 12.80
N ASN A 333 66.75 20.50 12.89
CA ASN A 333 66.87 21.44 14.02
C ASN A 333 65.67 21.41 14.98
N GLU A 334 64.64 20.59 14.70
CA GLU A 334 63.42 20.57 15.49
C GLU A 334 63.62 19.80 16.82
N PRO A 335 63.07 20.30 17.95
CA PRO A 335 63.31 19.72 19.28
C PRO A 335 62.56 18.41 19.50
N ASP A 336 61.36 18.30 18.91
CA ASP A 336 60.50 17.13 18.94
C ASP A 336 60.28 16.64 17.51
N VAL A 337 60.32 15.32 17.31
CA VAL A 337 59.88 14.66 16.08
C VAL A 337 58.80 13.66 16.46
N LEU A 338 57.69 13.69 15.74
CA LEU A 338 56.62 12.69 15.83
C LEU A 338 56.45 12.01 14.48
N ILE A 339 56.18 10.71 14.50
CA ILE A 339 55.60 10.00 13.36
C ILE A 339 54.09 10.12 13.44
N LYS A 340 53.44 10.42 12.32
CA LYS A 340 51.99 10.41 12.19
C LYS A 340 51.62 9.58 10.98
N GLY A 341 50.75 8.60 11.18
CA GLY A 341 50.36 7.70 10.12
C GLY A 341 48.99 7.09 10.30
N SER A 342 48.72 6.14 9.41
CA SER A 342 47.45 5.45 9.25
C SER A 342 47.72 4.19 8.42
N PHE A 343 46.76 3.28 8.35
CA PHE A 343 46.85 2.09 7.51
C PHE A 343 45.89 2.21 6.32
N ASN A 344 46.18 1.48 5.26
CA ASN A 344 45.35 1.33 4.06
C ASN A 344 44.93 2.70 3.47
N ASP A 345 45.91 3.46 2.96
CA ASP A 345 45.71 4.68 2.16
C ASP A 345 44.99 5.81 2.95
N TRP A 346 45.42 5.99 4.21
CA TRP A 346 44.84 6.92 5.21
C TRP A 346 43.38 6.64 5.64
N ARG A 347 42.85 5.46 5.33
CA ARG A 347 41.44 5.05 5.60
C ARG A 347 41.26 4.29 6.92
N TRP A 348 42.29 3.61 7.43
CA TRP A 348 42.20 2.79 8.64
C TRP A 348 43.09 3.32 9.79
N LYS A 349 42.58 3.19 11.03
CA LYS A 349 43.24 3.41 12.34
C LYS A 349 44.47 4.35 12.32
N ARG A 350 44.25 5.65 12.55
CA ARG A 350 45.32 6.66 12.62
C ARG A 350 46.11 6.57 13.94
N PHE A 351 47.42 6.72 13.86
CA PHE A 351 48.34 6.77 15.00
C PHE A 351 49.19 8.06 14.97
N THR A 352 49.75 8.47 16.11
CA THR A 352 50.71 9.59 16.19
C THR A 352 51.61 9.39 17.39
N GLU A 353 52.82 8.89 17.16
CA GLU A 353 53.77 8.53 18.21
C GLU A 353 54.96 9.48 18.23
N LYS A 354 55.57 9.64 19.40
CA LYS A 354 56.80 10.42 19.54
C LYS A 354 57.99 9.55 19.12
N MET A 355 58.88 10.13 18.31
CA MET A 355 60.16 9.52 17.98
C MET A 355 61.14 9.75 19.13
N SER A 356 61.92 8.73 19.47
CA SER A 356 63.05 8.80 20.39
C SER A 356 64.35 8.70 19.59
N LYS A 357 65.43 9.39 20.00
CA LYS A 357 66.73 9.20 19.37
C LYS A 357 67.22 7.77 19.64
N SER A 358 67.60 7.03 18.60
CA SER A 358 68.17 5.68 18.72
C SER A 358 69.67 5.72 18.99
N ASP A 359 70.22 4.66 19.57
CA ASP A 359 71.67 4.51 19.82
C ASP A 359 72.50 4.20 18.55
N LEU A 360 71.84 3.97 17.40
CA LEU A 360 72.50 3.70 16.12
C LEU A 360 73.38 4.88 15.65
N LYS A 361 74.49 4.55 15.00
CA LYS A 361 75.51 5.47 14.45
C LYS A 361 74.91 6.49 13.46
N GLY A 362 74.45 7.63 13.96
CA GLY A 362 73.92 8.74 13.16
C GLY A 362 73.00 9.69 13.94
N ASN A 363 72.14 10.40 13.22
CA ASN A 363 70.99 11.15 13.77
C ASN A 363 69.70 10.36 13.49
N TRP A 364 69.75 9.04 13.74
CA TRP A 364 68.63 8.13 13.63
C TRP A 364 67.73 8.23 14.87
N TRP A 365 66.43 8.22 14.64
CA TRP A 365 65.38 8.25 15.65
C TRP A 365 64.42 7.11 15.34
N SER A 366 63.94 6.38 16.35
CA SER A 366 62.96 5.31 16.18
C SER A 366 61.68 5.55 16.98
N SER A 367 60.60 4.88 16.57
CA SER A 367 59.39 4.70 17.36
C SER A 367 58.75 3.35 17.05
N MET A 368 58.10 2.77 18.06
CA MET A 368 57.36 1.51 17.92
C MET A 368 55.95 1.81 17.40
N VAL A 369 55.52 1.08 16.37
CA VAL A 369 54.18 1.19 15.79
C VAL A 369 53.57 -0.20 15.72
N TYR A 370 52.38 -0.38 16.31
CA TYR A 370 51.60 -1.60 16.15
C TYR A 370 50.85 -1.57 14.83
N VAL A 371 51.05 -2.59 14.00
CA VAL A 371 50.38 -2.78 12.71
C VAL A 371 49.15 -3.67 12.93
N PRO A 372 47.92 -3.13 12.79
CA PRO A 372 46.71 -3.92 13.01
C PRO A 372 46.60 -5.08 12.02
N LYS A 373 46.00 -6.20 12.45
CA LYS A 373 45.68 -7.36 11.59
C LYS A 373 44.90 -7.03 10.30
N GLU A 374 44.25 -5.87 10.22
CA GLU A 374 43.47 -5.46 9.04
C GLU A 374 44.27 -4.63 8.01
N ALA A 375 45.58 -4.43 8.23
CA ALA A 375 46.43 -3.61 7.37
C ALA A 375 47.11 -4.41 6.25
N TYR A 376 46.96 -3.96 5.00
CA TYR A 376 47.77 -4.37 3.84
C TYR A 376 48.85 -3.32 3.48
N LYS A 377 48.75 -2.12 4.06
CA LYS A 377 49.67 -0.98 3.83
C LYS A 377 49.72 -0.10 5.07
N ILE A 378 50.88 0.49 5.34
CA ILE A 378 51.05 1.59 6.30
C ILE A 378 51.51 2.86 5.56
N ASP A 379 50.92 4.00 5.90
CA ASP A 379 51.18 5.33 5.32
C ASP A 379 51.51 6.32 6.44
N PHE A 380 52.60 7.08 6.32
CA PHE A 380 53.08 7.96 7.40
C PHE A 380 53.94 9.14 6.93
N VAL A 381 54.01 10.15 7.80
CA VAL A 381 54.85 11.36 7.68
C VAL A 381 55.51 11.68 9.02
N PHE A 382 56.61 12.43 8.99
CA PHE A 382 57.26 12.94 10.21
C PHE A 382 57.01 14.43 10.34
N PHE A 383 56.82 14.93 11.57
CA PHE A 383 56.52 16.34 11.81
C PHE A 383 56.91 16.81 13.22
N ASN A 384 57.04 18.14 13.40
CA ASN A 384 57.43 18.76 14.67
C ASN A 384 56.25 19.09 15.62
N GLY A 385 55.08 18.49 15.41
CA GLY A 385 53.84 18.88 16.10
C GLY A 385 53.18 20.17 15.57
N GLY A 386 53.87 20.92 14.70
CA GLY A 386 53.44 22.21 14.16
C GLY A 386 53.24 22.21 12.65
N GLN A 387 53.98 23.08 11.95
CA GLN A 387 53.89 23.28 10.49
C GLN A 387 55.07 22.68 9.71
N VAL A 388 56.10 22.14 10.36
CA VAL A 388 57.25 21.53 9.67
C VAL A 388 56.97 20.04 9.51
N TYR A 389 56.93 19.59 8.25
CA TYR A 389 56.68 18.20 7.85
C TYR A 389 57.82 17.69 6.97
N GLU A 390 58.14 16.42 7.12
CA GLU A 390 58.89 15.61 6.16
C GLU A 390 57.93 14.52 5.68
N ASN A 391 57.46 14.68 4.44
CA ASN A 391 56.47 13.83 3.79
C ASN A 391 56.96 13.33 2.43
N ASN A 392 58.25 12.97 2.35
CA ASN A 392 58.86 12.31 1.19
C ASN A 392 58.63 13.11 -0.12
N ASN A 393 58.95 14.41 -0.09
CA ASN A 393 58.76 15.36 -1.19
C ASN A 393 57.31 15.55 -1.70
N GLY A 394 56.30 14.99 -1.02
CA GLY A 394 54.88 15.13 -1.39
C GLY A 394 54.13 13.82 -1.62
N GLU A 395 54.81 12.67 -1.58
CA GLU A 395 54.21 11.35 -1.84
C GLU A 395 53.94 10.53 -0.55
N ASP A 396 54.24 11.11 0.61
CA ASP A 396 54.29 10.45 1.94
C ASP A 396 55.30 9.27 1.98
N PHE A 397 55.57 8.72 3.17
CA PHE A 397 56.25 7.43 3.30
C PHE A 397 55.20 6.33 3.38
N SER A 398 55.44 5.20 2.73
CA SER A 398 54.60 4.02 2.89
C SER A 398 55.41 2.73 2.84
N ALA A 399 54.86 1.67 3.43
CA ALA A 399 55.37 0.32 3.32
C ALA A 399 54.21 -0.67 3.10
N PRO A 400 54.40 -1.71 2.27
CA PRO A 400 53.45 -2.81 2.16
C PRO A 400 53.47 -3.65 3.45
N VAL A 401 52.33 -4.26 3.78
CA VAL A 401 52.18 -5.18 4.91
C VAL A 401 51.82 -6.56 4.38
N GLU A 402 52.59 -7.58 4.76
CA GLU A 402 52.28 -8.98 4.50
C GLU A 402 51.11 -9.43 5.40
N SER A 403 49.98 -9.75 4.77
CA SER A 403 48.75 -10.17 5.45
C SER A 403 47.81 -10.92 4.51
N ASP A 404 46.82 -11.64 5.07
CA ASP A 404 45.71 -12.23 4.30
C ASP A 404 44.72 -11.17 3.76
N MET A 405 44.82 -9.93 4.23
CA MET A 405 44.00 -8.81 3.78
C MET A 405 44.58 -8.18 2.52
N ASN A 406 43.69 -7.90 1.58
CA ASN A 406 43.95 -7.12 0.36
C ASN A 406 42.92 -6.00 0.24
N GLU A 407 43.10 -5.11 -0.74
CA GLU A 407 42.22 -3.96 -0.99
C GLU A 407 40.72 -4.35 -1.05
N SER A 408 40.36 -5.43 -1.76
CA SER A 408 38.97 -5.90 -1.89
C SER A 408 38.42 -6.48 -0.58
N SER A 409 39.23 -7.27 0.14
CA SER A 409 38.87 -7.77 1.48
C SER A 409 38.72 -6.63 2.50
N PHE A 410 39.45 -5.53 2.32
CA PHE A 410 39.38 -4.35 3.17
C PHE A 410 38.15 -3.48 2.86
N GLU A 411 37.71 -3.38 1.60
CA GLU A 411 36.41 -2.75 1.28
C GLU A 411 35.23 -3.54 1.86
N ASP A 412 35.22 -4.87 1.75
CA ASP A 412 34.23 -5.74 2.41
C ASP A 412 34.21 -5.48 3.95
N LEU A 413 35.36 -5.23 4.56
CA LEU A 413 35.49 -4.91 6.00
C LEU A 413 35.00 -3.49 6.35
N LEU A 414 35.27 -2.48 5.52
CA LEU A 414 34.75 -1.13 5.70
C LEU A 414 33.22 -1.08 5.58
N LEU A 415 32.66 -1.85 4.64
CA LEU A 415 31.22 -2.03 4.49
C LEU A 415 30.60 -2.73 5.71
N GLU A 416 31.22 -3.81 6.19
CA GLU A 416 30.81 -4.50 7.42
C GLU A 416 30.80 -3.56 8.65
N GLU A 417 31.78 -2.67 8.79
CA GLU A 417 31.86 -1.75 9.93
C GLU A 417 30.89 -0.56 9.82
N GLU A 418 30.72 0.04 8.63
CA GLU A 418 29.71 1.08 8.42
C GLU A 418 28.28 0.51 8.57
N ARG A 419 28.04 -0.77 8.25
CA ARG A 419 26.74 -1.42 8.52
C ARG A 419 26.42 -1.44 10.01
N LYS A 420 27.35 -1.92 10.87
CA LYS A 420 27.17 -1.92 12.34
C LYS A 420 26.93 -0.51 12.90
N ARG A 421 27.61 0.49 12.34
CA ARG A 421 27.46 1.90 12.71
C ARG A 421 26.08 2.45 12.31
N LEU A 422 25.58 2.09 11.14
CA LEU A 422 24.23 2.45 10.68
C LEU A 422 23.14 1.70 11.46
N GLU A 423 23.36 0.43 11.82
CA GLU A 423 22.50 -0.35 12.72
C GLU A 423 22.40 0.32 14.10
N MET A 424 23.53 0.74 14.68
CA MET A 424 23.59 1.46 15.96
C MET A 424 22.86 2.81 15.91
N LEU A 425 23.09 3.61 14.87
CA LEU A 425 22.44 4.90 14.67
C LEU A 425 20.93 4.77 14.39
N ALA A 426 20.52 3.71 13.70
CA ALA A 426 19.11 3.37 13.52
C ALA A 426 18.44 2.95 14.83
N ALA A 427 19.14 2.23 15.71
CA ALA A 427 18.65 1.86 17.04
C ALA A 427 18.50 3.10 17.95
N GLU A 428 19.45 4.03 17.93
CA GLU A 428 19.37 5.33 18.63
C GLU A 428 18.18 6.17 18.13
N GLN A 429 18.00 6.27 16.81
CA GLN A 429 16.87 6.98 16.21
C GLN A 429 15.53 6.32 16.55
N ALA A 430 15.44 4.99 16.56
CA ALA A 430 14.24 4.26 16.94
C ALA A 430 13.89 4.47 18.42
N GLU A 431 14.88 4.49 19.32
CA GLU A 431 14.66 4.80 20.73
C GLU A 431 14.18 6.25 20.93
N LYS A 432 14.79 7.22 20.24
CA LYS A 432 14.31 8.61 20.27
C LYS A 432 12.88 8.75 19.74
N GLN A 433 12.52 8.03 18.67
CA GLN A 433 11.16 8.01 18.15
C GLN A 433 10.16 7.41 19.15
N ARG A 434 10.52 6.32 19.85
CA ARG A 434 9.69 5.77 20.95
C ARG A 434 9.43 6.80 22.04
N GLN A 435 10.45 7.56 22.45
CA GLN A 435 10.31 8.60 23.48
C GLN A 435 9.44 9.78 23.03
N GLU A 436 9.59 10.24 21.77
CA GLU A 436 8.74 11.28 21.17
C GLU A 436 7.28 10.83 20.98
N GLU A 437 7.06 9.57 20.61
CA GLU A 437 5.74 8.95 20.48
C GLU A 437 5.07 8.76 21.85
N GLU A 438 5.81 8.30 22.86
CA GLU A 438 5.27 8.16 24.21
C GLU A 438 4.91 9.51 24.84
N GLN A 439 5.74 10.55 24.65
CA GLN A 439 5.38 11.91 25.10
C GLN A 439 4.09 12.39 24.42
N ARG A 440 4.00 12.32 23.09
CA ARG A 440 2.80 12.69 22.33
C ARG A 440 1.57 11.96 22.86
N ARG A 441 1.68 10.64 23.09
CA ARG A 441 0.58 9.83 23.62
C ARG A 441 0.15 10.29 25.02
N ARG A 442 1.06 10.68 25.91
CA ARG A 442 0.70 11.25 27.23
C ARG A 442 -0.05 12.58 27.10
N GLU A 443 0.34 13.43 26.16
CA GLU A 443 -0.33 14.71 25.85
C GLU A 443 -1.73 14.48 25.27
N GLU A 444 -1.88 13.54 24.33
CA GLU A 444 -3.16 13.13 23.75
C GLU A 444 -4.07 12.48 24.79
N GLU A 445 -3.54 11.58 25.64
CA GLU A 445 -4.29 10.99 26.76
C GLU A 445 -4.73 12.05 27.79
N GLN A 446 -3.98 13.13 28.00
CA GLN A 446 -4.43 14.27 28.82
C GLN A 446 -5.55 15.05 28.14
N ALA A 447 -5.36 15.49 26.89
CA ALA A 447 -6.36 16.26 26.15
C ALA A 447 -7.69 15.51 26.02
N ALA A 448 -7.64 14.20 25.80
CA ALA A 448 -8.83 13.35 25.75
C ALA A 448 -9.53 13.21 27.11
N ARG A 449 -8.78 13.12 28.23
CA ARG A 449 -9.37 13.16 29.59
C ARG A 449 -10.01 14.52 29.91
N GLU A 450 -9.43 15.62 29.44
CA GLU A 450 -10.04 16.95 29.61
C GLU A 450 -11.32 17.09 28.78
N ALA A 451 -11.35 16.55 27.56
CA ALA A 451 -12.52 16.50 26.70
C ALA A 451 -13.65 15.63 27.26
N ASP A 452 -13.36 14.41 27.76
CA ASP A 452 -14.34 13.55 28.45
C ASP A 452 -15.00 14.31 29.61
N ARG A 453 -14.21 15.07 30.38
CA ARG A 453 -14.71 15.79 31.57
C ARG A 453 -15.57 16.99 31.19
N ALA A 454 -15.24 17.69 30.11
CA ALA A 454 -16.09 18.74 29.54
C ALA A 454 -17.43 18.16 29.04
N LEU A 455 -17.41 16.99 28.39
CA LEU A 455 -18.62 16.30 27.94
C LEU A 455 -19.48 15.79 29.11
N ALA A 456 -18.85 15.22 30.15
CA ALA A 456 -19.54 14.80 31.36
C ALA A 456 -20.27 15.96 32.04
N LYS A 457 -19.60 17.12 32.19
CA LYS A 457 -20.21 18.35 32.72
C LYS A 457 -21.39 18.84 31.90
N LEU A 458 -21.27 18.83 30.56
CA LEU A 458 -22.37 19.22 29.68
C LEU A 458 -23.58 18.27 29.80
N GLU A 459 -23.35 16.98 29.99
CA GLU A 459 -24.42 15.99 30.17
C GLU A 459 -25.08 16.08 31.55
N VAL A 460 -24.29 16.34 32.60
CA VAL A 460 -24.79 16.66 33.95
C VAL A 460 -25.65 17.92 33.94
N GLU A 461 -25.22 19.00 33.28
CA GLU A 461 -25.96 20.26 33.28
C GLU A 461 -27.31 20.12 32.53
N LYS A 462 -27.39 19.29 31.48
CA LYS A 462 -28.67 18.91 30.85
C LYS A 462 -29.58 18.16 31.83
N LYS A 463 -29.04 17.15 32.54
CA LYS A 463 -29.78 16.37 33.54
C LYS A 463 -30.28 17.27 34.68
N ARG A 464 -29.43 18.16 35.18
CA ARG A 464 -29.75 19.16 36.20
C ARG A 464 -30.84 20.11 35.73
N GLY A 465 -30.73 20.65 34.52
CA GLY A 465 -31.76 21.48 33.91
C GLY A 465 -33.10 20.76 33.69
N ALA A 466 -33.10 19.44 33.49
CA ALA A 466 -34.31 18.63 33.44
C ALA A 466 -34.90 18.37 34.84
N PHE A 467 -34.07 17.92 35.78
CA PHE A 467 -34.43 17.72 37.18
C PHE A 467 -35.02 18.98 37.83
N GLN A 468 -34.45 20.16 37.56
CA GLN A 468 -35.00 21.43 38.04
C GLN A 468 -36.35 21.82 37.45
N ARG A 469 -36.80 21.22 36.34
CA ARG A 469 -38.18 21.36 35.86
C ARG A 469 -39.12 20.45 36.64
N VAL A 470 -38.70 19.20 36.87
CA VAL A 470 -39.45 18.20 37.66
C VAL A 470 -39.62 18.64 39.12
N MET A 471 -38.58 19.21 39.74
CA MET A 471 -38.65 19.83 41.07
C MET A 471 -39.63 21.01 41.16
N ARG A 472 -40.08 21.59 40.04
CA ARG A 472 -41.10 22.64 40.01
C ARG A 472 -42.52 22.11 39.77
N SER A 473 -42.66 20.92 39.17
CA SER A 473 -43.94 20.20 39.04
C SER A 473 -44.22 19.24 40.21
N ALA A 474 -43.20 18.93 41.01
CA ALA A 474 -43.31 18.08 42.21
C ALA A 474 -44.28 18.68 43.25
N ALA A 475 -45.47 18.10 43.32
CA ALA A 475 -46.49 18.43 44.32
C ALA A 475 -46.37 17.50 45.54
N LYS A 476 -47.17 17.77 46.58
CA LYS A 476 -47.33 16.87 47.75
C LYS A 476 -48.67 16.14 47.74
N SER A 477 -49.63 16.73 47.04
CA SER A 477 -50.99 16.27 46.83
C SER A 477 -51.63 17.11 45.73
N VAL A 478 -52.56 16.53 44.99
CA VAL A 478 -53.56 17.27 44.20
C VAL A 478 -54.92 16.94 44.81
N ASP A 479 -55.64 17.97 45.24
CA ASP A 479 -56.90 17.79 45.98
C ASP A 479 -57.93 16.99 45.16
N GLY A 480 -58.68 16.13 45.85
CA GLY A 480 -59.58 15.15 45.26
C GLY A 480 -58.94 14.05 44.40
N LEU A 481 -57.63 14.09 44.09
CA LEU A 481 -56.98 13.19 43.13
C LEU A 481 -55.91 12.27 43.75
N TRP A 482 -54.91 12.82 44.43
CA TRP A 482 -53.82 12.02 45.03
C TRP A 482 -53.14 12.77 46.17
N HIS A 483 -52.56 12.03 47.12
CA HIS A 483 -51.70 12.60 48.18
C HIS A 483 -50.73 11.57 48.73
N ILE A 484 -49.73 12.02 49.49
CA ILE A 484 -48.79 11.13 50.20
C ILE A 484 -48.88 11.41 51.72
N GLU A 485 -48.96 10.35 52.52
CA GLU A 485 -48.91 10.41 53.98
C GLU A 485 -47.68 9.63 54.52
N PRO A 486 -46.81 10.25 55.34
CA PRO A 486 -46.78 11.67 55.71
C PRO A 486 -46.38 12.59 54.53
N ALA A 487 -46.90 13.82 54.51
CA ALA A 487 -46.63 14.82 53.46
C ALA A 487 -45.25 15.53 53.57
N LEU A 488 -44.44 15.09 54.51
CA LEU A 488 -43.01 15.36 54.65
C LEU A 488 -42.36 14.01 54.94
N PHE A 489 -41.44 13.60 54.08
CA PHE A 489 -40.80 12.29 54.12
C PHE A 489 -39.39 12.36 53.57
N LYS A 490 -38.52 11.48 54.07
CA LYS A 490 -37.13 11.31 53.66
C LYS A 490 -36.87 9.88 53.18
N GLY A 491 -35.65 9.62 52.72
CA GLY A 491 -35.23 8.24 52.47
C GLY A 491 -35.24 7.38 53.74
N ARG A 492 -35.57 6.09 53.58
CA ARG A 492 -35.95 5.09 54.60
C ARG A 492 -37.35 5.26 55.20
N ASP A 493 -38.06 6.35 54.93
CA ASP A 493 -39.47 6.43 55.32
C ASP A 493 -40.32 5.50 54.44
N ARG A 494 -41.30 4.86 55.06
CA ARG A 494 -42.40 4.18 54.36
C ARG A 494 -43.58 5.14 54.26
N VAL A 495 -43.86 5.58 53.06
CA VAL A 495 -44.95 6.50 52.75
C VAL A 495 -46.16 5.75 52.21
N GLN A 496 -47.36 6.25 52.46
CA GLN A 496 -48.59 5.76 51.88
C GLN A 496 -48.97 6.70 50.73
N VAL A 497 -48.85 6.21 49.48
CA VAL A 497 -49.25 6.95 48.28
C VAL A 497 -50.71 6.62 48.00
N TYR A 498 -51.58 7.64 48.04
CA TYR A 498 -53.02 7.53 47.82
C TYR A 498 -53.42 8.07 46.46
N TYR A 499 -54.37 7.40 45.80
CA TYR A 499 -54.96 7.75 44.51
C TYR A 499 -56.48 7.60 44.58
N ASN A 500 -57.21 8.58 44.06
CA ASN A 500 -58.65 8.51 43.88
C ASN A 500 -58.96 8.06 42.45
N GLN A 501 -59.72 6.98 42.33
CA GLN A 501 -60.08 6.37 41.04
C GLN A 501 -61.21 7.13 40.31
N SER A 502 -61.94 8.02 40.99
CA SER A 502 -63.05 8.78 40.41
C SER A 502 -62.59 9.74 39.29
N SER A 503 -63.22 9.64 38.10
CA SER A 503 -63.07 10.60 37.00
C SER A 503 -61.66 10.72 36.41
N ARG A 504 -60.98 9.57 36.24
CA ARG A 504 -59.63 9.43 35.66
C ARG A 504 -59.57 8.21 34.72
N PRO A 505 -58.53 8.03 33.87
CA PRO A 505 -58.46 6.93 32.91
C PRO A 505 -58.63 5.51 33.50
N LEU A 506 -58.37 5.34 34.79
CA LEU A 506 -58.47 4.07 35.52
C LEU A 506 -59.83 3.85 36.20
N GLU A 507 -60.87 4.65 35.94
CA GLU A 507 -62.15 4.62 36.65
C GLU A 507 -62.83 3.23 36.68
N HIS A 508 -62.60 2.39 35.67
CA HIS A 508 -63.17 1.04 35.56
C HIS A 508 -62.15 -0.08 35.85
N ALA A 509 -60.95 0.24 36.33
CA ALA A 509 -59.90 -0.74 36.62
C ALA A 509 -60.20 -1.54 37.90
N VAL A 510 -60.18 -2.88 37.80
CA VAL A 510 -60.46 -3.80 38.94
C VAL A 510 -59.25 -3.96 39.86
N ASN A 511 -58.04 -3.77 39.34
CA ASN A 511 -56.81 -3.64 40.11
C ASN A 511 -56.15 -2.32 39.72
N ILE A 512 -55.50 -1.65 40.67
CA ILE A 512 -54.68 -0.47 40.40
C ILE A 512 -53.27 -0.77 40.89
N TRP A 513 -52.27 -0.45 40.09
CA TRP A 513 -50.85 -0.56 40.40
C TRP A 513 -50.19 0.82 40.38
N ILE A 514 -49.21 1.03 41.25
CA ILE A 514 -48.25 2.14 41.14
C ILE A 514 -47.00 1.59 40.45
N HIS A 515 -46.64 2.21 39.35
CA HIS A 515 -45.35 2.03 38.68
C HIS A 515 -44.54 3.30 38.97
N GLY A 516 -43.41 3.18 39.64
CA GLY A 516 -42.62 4.33 40.09
C GLY A 516 -41.12 4.17 39.97
N GLY A 517 -40.44 5.30 39.95
CA GLY A 517 -39.00 5.45 39.87
C GLY A 517 -38.51 6.57 40.77
N TYR A 518 -37.26 6.96 40.57
CA TYR A 518 -36.62 8.04 41.32
C TYR A 518 -35.85 8.97 40.39
N ASN A 519 -35.75 10.24 40.81
CA ASN A 519 -34.91 11.27 40.21
C ASN A 519 -35.24 11.58 38.73
N ASN A 520 -36.52 11.68 38.37
CA ASN A 520 -37.02 11.68 36.99
C ASN A 520 -36.62 10.39 36.25
N TRP A 521 -37.00 9.25 36.82
CA TRP A 521 -36.83 7.90 36.26
C TRP A 521 -35.39 7.51 35.88
N ILE A 522 -34.35 8.18 36.43
CA ILE A 522 -32.94 7.96 36.03
C ILE A 522 -32.48 6.51 36.24
N ASP A 523 -32.95 5.87 37.31
CA ASP A 523 -32.65 4.46 37.61
C ASP A 523 -33.75 3.49 37.12
N GLY A 524 -34.65 3.97 36.25
CA GLY A 524 -35.77 3.23 35.70
C GLY A 524 -36.87 2.88 36.71
N LEU A 525 -37.75 1.96 36.31
CA LEU A 525 -38.85 1.45 37.13
C LEU A 525 -38.29 0.68 38.34
N SER A 526 -38.42 1.25 39.53
CA SER A 526 -37.91 0.72 40.81
C SER A 526 -39.00 0.38 41.83
N ILE A 527 -40.25 0.83 41.62
CA ILE A 527 -41.41 0.59 42.47
C ILE A 527 -42.50 -0.04 41.60
N VAL A 528 -43.00 -1.20 42.01
CA VAL A 528 -44.11 -1.91 41.35
C VAL A 528 -44.98 -2.52 42.45
N GLU A 529 -46.02 -1.80 42.86
CA GLU A 529 -46.89 -2.21 43.98
C GLU A 529 -48.35 -2.14 43.61
N ARG A 530 -49.15 -3.09 44.11
CA ARG A 530 -50.60 -3.11 43.88
C ARG A 530 -51.32 -2.36 45.01
N LEU A 531 -52.07 -1.31 44.64
CA LEU A 531 -52.83 -0.54 45.60
C LEU A 531 -53.97 -1.37 46.20
N LYS A 532 -54.33 -1.03 47.43
CA LYS A 532 -55.47 -1.57 48.18
C LYS A 532 -56.51 -0.47 48.33
N ARG A 533 -57.79 -0.78 48.21
CA ARG A 533 -58.87 0.17 48.51
C ARG A 533 -58.77 0.62 49.99
N SER A 534 -59.14 1.86 50.28
CA SER A 534 -59.04 2.44 51.61
C SER A 534 -60.42 2.63 52.26
N ASP A 535 -60.73 1.84 53.28
CA ASP A 535 -61.98 1.95 54.05
C ASP A 535 -62.01 3.12 55.04
N LYS A 536 -61.00 4.01 54.99
CA LYS A 536 -60.77 5.11 55.95
C LYS A 536 -61.01 6.51 55.38
N LYS A 537 -61.37 6.64 54.10
CA LYS A 537 -61.60 7.94 53.43
C LYS A 537 -62.81 7.85 52.51
N ASP A 538 -63.70 8.84 52.60
CA ASP A 538 -64.85 8.94 51.71
C ASP A 538 -64.42 9.18 50.25
N GLY A 539 -65.02 8.44 49.33
CA GLY A 539 -64.65 8.43 47.90
C GLY A 539 -64.11 7.08 47.43
N ASN A 540 -63.55 7.03 46.21
CA ASN A 540 -62.98 5.81 45.63
C ASN A 540 -61.45 5.79 45.79
N TRP A 541 -60.99 5.87 47.03
CA TRP A 541 -59.57 5.95 47.38
C TRP A 541 -58.89 4.57 47.44
N TRP A 542 -57.70 4.52 46.87
CA TRP A 542 -56.79 3.38 46.87
C TRP A 542 -55.41 3.84 47.35
N TYR A 543 -54.62 2.96 47.98
CA TYR A 543 -53.29 3.30 48.49
C TYR A 543 -52.28 2.16 48.35
N ALA A 544 -51.01 2.51 48.17
CA ALA A 544 -49.87 1.60 48.26
C ALA A 544 -48.86 2.10 49.30
N ASN A 545 -48.14 1.17 49.93
CA ASN A 545 -47.03 1.50 50.83
C ASN A 545 -45.74 1.49 49.99
N VAL A 546 -45.07 2.63 49.88
CA VAL A 546 -43.82 2.80 49.11
C VAL A 546 -42.69 3.10 50.09
N GLU A 547 -41.54 2.45 49.89
CA GLU A 547 -40.35 2.62 50.74
C GLU A 547 -39.28 3.42 49.99
N ILE A 548 -38.94 4.61 50.49
CA ILE A 548 -38.07 5.56 49.78
C ILE A 548 -36.60 5.17 49.94
N ALA A 549 -35.87 5.04 48.84
CA ALA A 549 -34.50 4.51 48.83
C ALA A 549 -33.45 5.42 49.50
N THR A 550 -32.34 4.84 50.00
CA THR A 550 -31.20 5.57 50.60
C THR A 550 -29.84 4.99 50.26
N ALA A 551 -28.81 5.80 50.53
CA ALA A 551 -27.38 5.48 50.43
C ALA A 551 -26.86 4.36 51.34
N ALA A 552 -27.64 3.91 52.33
CA ALA A 552 -27.11 3.20 53.48
C ALA A 552 -27.70 1.80 53.62
N ASP A 553 -26.91 0.78 53.25
CA ASP A 553 -26.85 -0.53 53.93
C ASP A 553 -25.51 -1.26 53.69
N ALA A 554 -24.44 -0.49 53.43
CA ALA A 554 -23.10 -0.95 53.04
C ALA A 554 -22.27 -1.62 54.16
N THR A 555 -22.93 -2.22 55.15
CA THR A 555 -22.28 -2.92 56.28
C THR A 555 -22.84 -4.33 56.55
N SER A 556 -23.81 -4.82 55.78
CA SER A 556 -24.47 -6.12 56.06
C SER A 556 -24.63 -7.08 54.87
N ARG A 557 -23.72 -7.06 53.88
CA ARG A 557 -23.36 -8.23 53.05
C ARG A 557 -22.09 -7.98 52.23
N ARG A 558 -21.35 -9.06 51.94
CA ARG A 558 -20.17 -9.04 51.04
C ARG A 558 -20.61 -9.25 49.59
N ASP A 559 -21.17 -8.22 48.98
CA ASP A 559 -21.40 -8.18 47.53
C ASP A 559 -21.33 -6.72 47.04
N VAL A 560 -20.39 -6.40 46.15
CA VAL A 560 -20.02 -5.03 45.78
C VAL A 560 -20.73 -4.60 44.48
N SER A 561 -22.02 -4.94 44.40
CA SER A 561 -22.84 -4.84 43.18
C SER A 561 -24.18 -4.10 43.39
N PHE A 562 -24.54 -3.76 44.63
CA PHE A 562 -25.79 -3.05 44.92
C PHE A 562 -25.62 -1.52 44.90
N VAL A 563 -26.46 -0.88 44.08
CA VAL A 563 -26.39 0.53 43.71
C VAL A 563 -26.76 1.47 44.86
N ASP A 564 -26.03 2.57 44.94
CA ASP A 564 -26.22 3.71 45.86
C ASP A 564 -27.50 4.52 45.51
N LYS A 565 -28.69 3.92 45.74
CA LYS A 565 -29.99 4.48 45.36
C LYS A 565 -30.42 5.63 46.29
N ARG A 566 -30.02 6.86 45.96
CA ARG A 566 -30.38 8.08 46.69
C ARG A 566 -31.54 8.81 45.98
N ALA A 567 -32.71 8.86 46.61
CA ALA A 567 -33.89 9.53 46.05
C ALA A 567 -33.97 11.01 46.49
N LEU A 568 -34.01 11.92 45.51
CA LEU A 568 -34.33 13.35 45.67
C LEU A 568 -35.76 13.67 45.22
N VAL A 569 -36.25 12.94 44.21
CA VAL A 569 -37.65 12.96 43.75
C VAL A 569 -38.15 11.53 43.65
N LEU A 570 -39.40 11.31 44.07
CA LEU A 570 -40.21 10.13 43.77
C LEU A 570 -41.04 10.42 42.52
N ASP A 571 -40.95 9.57 41.50
CA ASP A 571 -41.71 9.66 40.24
C ASP A 571 -42.66 8.47 40.11
N TRP A 572 -43.89 8.65 39.60
CA TRP A 572 -44.78 7.51 39.32
C TRP A 572 -45.89 7.79 38.31
N VAL A 573 -46.47 6.69 37.83
CA VAL A 573 -47.75 6.61 37.12
C VAL A 573 -48.62 5.52 37.77
N PHE A 574 -49.93 5.60 37.60
CA PHE A 574 -50.84 4.52 37.98
C PHE A 574 -51.24 3.69 36.76
N ALA A 575 -51.51 2.39 36.95
CA ALA A 575 -51.81 1.45 35.87
C ALA A 575 -52.90 0.43 36.25
N ASP A 576 -53.56 -0.18 35.25
CA ASP A 576 -54.59 -1.22 35.43
C ASP A 576 -54.04 -2.64 35.69
N GLY A 577 -52.72 -2.82 35.60
CA GLY A 577 -52.03 -4.08 35.79
C GLY A 577 -50.53 -3.91 36.13
N PRO A 578 -49.79 -5.00 36.35
CA PRO A 578 -48.35 -4.96 36.52
C PRO A 578 -47.63 -4.64 35.18
N PRO A 579 -46.30 -4.40 35.19
CA PRO A 579 -45.54 -4.09 33.99
C PRO A 579 -45.67 -5.19 32.93
N GLN A 580 -45.60 -4.82 31.66
CA GLN A 580 -45.84 -5.69 30.49
C GLN A 580 -47.28 -6.25 30.36
N GLN A 581 -48.15 -6.09 31.36
CA GLN A 581 -49.54 -6.55 31.33
C GLN A 581 -50.57 -5.42 31.37
N ALA A 582 -50.22 -4.27 31.96
CA ALA A 582 -51.02 -3.05 31.95
C ALA A 582 -51.28 -2.52 30.53
N LYS A 583 -52.52 -2.08 30.29
CA LYS A 583 -53.03 -1.52 29.04
C LYS A 583 -53.46 -0.06 29.19
N VAL A 584 -53.84 0.36 30.39
CA VAL A 584 -54.31 1.71 30.70
C VAL A 584 -53.45 2.30 31.79
N TYR A 585 -53.08 3.57 31.62
CA TYR A 585 -52.22 4.30 32.54
C TYR A 585 -52.85 5.67 32.85
N ASP A 586 -52.77 6.10 34.11
CA ASP A 586 -52.84 7.51 34.47
C ASP A 586 -51.41 8.02 34.68
N ASN A 587 -50.91 8.77 33.70
CA ASN A 587 -49.62 9.44 33.70
C ASN A 587 -49.76 10.96 33.85
N ASN A 588 -50.82 11.41 34.55
CA ASN A 588 -51.10 12.80 34.81
C ASN A 588 -51.19 13.70 33.55
N GLY A 589 -51.61 13.14 32.42
CA GLY A 589 -51.67 13.84 31.13
C GLY A 589 -50.30 14.04 30.49
N TYR A 590 -49.47 12.99 30.48
CA TYR A 590 -48.08 12.99 30.00
C TYR A 590 -47.12 13.89 30.79
N GLN A 591 -47.42 14.14 32.06
CA GLN A 591 -46.56 14.90 32.98
C GLN A 591 -46.01 14.05 34.13
N ASP A 592 -46.48 12.81 34.27
CA ASP A 592 -46.30 11.92 35.42
C ASP A 592 -46.69 12.55 36.76
N PHE A 593 -46.60 11.77 37.83
CA PHE A 593 -46.73 12.27 39.19
C PHE A 593 -45.35 12.34 39.84
N HIS A 594 -45.08 13.45 40.53
CA HIS A 594 -43.79 13.69 41.17
C HIS A 594 -43.98 14.26 42.57
N ALA A 595 -43.13 13.84 43.51
CA ALA A 595 -43.04 14.40 44.85
C ALA A 595 -41.58 14.52 45.31
N ALA A 596 -41.22 15.67 45.88
CA ALA A 596 -39.87 15.93 46.37
C ALA A 596 -39.60 15.23 47.71
N VAL A 597 -38.47 14.52 47.81
CA VAL A 597 -37.98 13.91 49.04
C VAL A 597 -37.31 15.00 49.88
N THR A 598 -37.81 15.24 51.09
CA THR A 598 -37.23 16.22 52.02
C THR A 598 -36.16 15.57 52.89
N ASP A 599 -35.06 16.27 53.19
CA ASP A 599 -33.92 15.76 53.99
C ASP A 599 -33.05 14.70 53.25
N GLY A 600 -32.59 15.05 52.04
CA GLY A 600 -31.45 14.42 51.35
C GLY A 600 -30.18 15.29 51.43
N LEU A 601 -29.05 14.75 50.96
CA LEU A 601 -27.79 15.51 50.79
C LEU A 601 -28.00 16.76 49.92
N SER A 602 -27.15 17.78 50.08
CA SER A 602 -27.20 18.99 49.24
C SER A 602 -27.09 18.63 47.75
N GLU A 603 -27.91 19.29 46.93
CA GLU A 603 -28.05 19.05 45.49
C GLU A 603 -26.68 18.99 44.77
N GLU A 604 -25.73 19.80 45.24
CA GLU A 604 -24.36 19.93 44.74
C GLU A 604 -23.56 18.61 44.82
N ILE A 605 -23.72 17.82 45.88
CA ILE A 605 -22.96 16.57 46.08
C ILE A 605 -23.42 15.51 45.07
N TYR A 606 -24.74 15.38 44.86
CA TYR A 606 -25.31 14.44 43.89
C TYR A 606 -24.83 14.72 42.46
N TRP A 607 -24.76 16.00 42.04
CA TRP A 607 -24.28 16.33 40.69
C TRP A 607 -22.76 16.13 40.52
N VAL A 608 -21.97 16.25 41.59
CA VAL A 608 -20.53 15.90 41.55
C VAL A 608 -20.33 14.38 41.48
N GLU A 609 -21.13 13.59 42.20
CA GLU A 609 -21.15 12.12 42.06
C GLU A 609 -21.57 11.71 40.63
N GLU A 610 -22.56 12.37 40.04
CA GLU A 610 -23.03 12.12 38.67
C GLU A 610 -22.02 12.57 37.58
N GLU A 611 -21.29 13.68 37.77
CA GLU A 611 -20.17 14.06 36.88
C GLU A 611 -19.13 12.94 36.84
N ASN A 612 -18.72 12.44 38.01
CA ASN A 612 -17.74 11.37 38.11
C ASN A 612 -18.25 10.04 37.52
N ARG A 613 -19.56 9.73 37.66
CA ARG A 613 -20.19 8.55 37.04
C ARG A 613 -20.18 8.63 35.51
N VAL A 614 -20.61 9.77 34.94
CA VAL A 614 -20.61 9.96 33.48
C VAL A 614 -19.19 10.01 32.92
N PHE A 615 -18.27 10.70 33.59
CA PHE A 615 -16.85 10.77 33.22
C PHE A 615 -16.16 9.41 33.18
N SER A 616 -16.38 8.58 34.21
CA SER A 616 -15.82 7.22 34.28
C SER A 616 -16.32 6.35 33.12
N LYS A 617 -17.63 6.40 32.81
CA LYS A 617 -18.21 5.67 31.68
C LYS A 617 -17.64 6.14 30.34
N LEU A 618 -17.49 7.44 30.13
CA LEU A 618 -16.89 7.97 28.90
C LEU A 618 -15.46 7.45 28.69
N GLN A 619 -14.65 7.35 29.75
CA GLN A 619 -13.32 6.76 29.68
C GLN A 619 -13.34 5.26 29.33
N GLU A 620 -14.29 4.48 29.86
CA GLU A 620 -14.44 3.06 29.54
C GLU A 620 -14.88 2.87 28.08
N ASP A 621 -15.93 3.58 27.65
CA ASP A 621 -16.42 3.58 26.27
C ASP A 621 -15.33 4.02 25.28
N ARG A 622 -14.43 4.96 25.67
CA ARG A 622 -13.30 5.39 24.84
C ARG A 622 -12.18 4.35 24.81
N LYS A 623 -11.75 3.81 25.94
CA LYS A 623 -10.72 2.75 26.01
C LYS A 623 -11.11 1.53 25.17
N LEU A 624 -12.37 1.10 25.23
CA LEU A 624 -12.88 -0.02 24.44
C LEU A 624 -12.83 0.27 22.93
N LYS A 625 -13.14 1.51 22.51
CA LYS A 625 -13.01 1.95 21.11
C LYS A 625 -11.55 2.07 20.67
N GLU A 626 -10.69 2.67 21.49
CA GLU A 626 -9.24 2.79 21.25
C GLU A 626 -8.59 1.41 21.10
N GLU A 627 -8.91 0.46 21.98
CA GLU A 627 -8.37 -0.90 21.90
C GLU A 627 -8.91 -1.68 20.69
N ALA A 628 -10.20 -1.52 20.35
CA ALA A 628 -10.78 -2.11 19.14
C ALA A 628 -10.14 -1.54 17.86
N SER A 629 -10.01 -0.21 17.76
CA SER A 629 -9.34 0.46 16.64
C SER A 629 -7.87 0.10 16.54
N ARG A 630 -7.14 0.00 17.67
CA ARG A 630 -5.74 -0.44 17.65
C ARG A 630 -5.60 -1.88 17.17
N LYS A 631 -6.42 -2.81 17.69
CA LYS A 631 -6.45 -4.22 17.21
C LYS A 631 -6.83 -4.32 15.73
N LYS A 632 -7.72 -3.45 15.23
CA LYS A 632 -8.07 -3.35 13.80
C LYS A 632 -6.86 -2.89 12.99
N ALA A 633 -6.22 -1.78 13.38
CA ALA A 633 -5.06 -1.20 12.71
C ALA A 633 -3.83 -2.14 12.72
N GLU A 634 -3.52 -2.78 13.85
CA GLU A 634 -2.46 -3.80 13.97
C GLU A 634 -2.70 -4.95 12.98
N LYS A 635 -3.95 -5.45 12.87
CA LYS A 635 -4.32 -6.51 11.93
C LYS A 635 -4.22 -6.02 10.47
N THR A 636 -4.74 -4.84 10.15
CA THR A 636 -4.66 -4.25 8.79
C THR A 636 -3.21 -4.03 8.36
N ALA A 637 -2.36 -3.46 9.22
CA ALA A 637 -0.93 -3.28 8.95
C ALA A 637 -0.22 -4.62 8.68
N ARG A 638 -0.50 -5.65 9.48
CA ARG A 638 0.05 -7.00 9.27
C ARG A 638 -0.40 -7.60 7.94
N MET A 639 -1.69 -7.49 7.60
CA MET A 639 -2.24 -7.99 6.33
C MET A 639 -1.64 -7.25 5.13
N LYS A 640 -1.46 -5.92 5.20
CA LYS A 640 -0.78 -5.13 4.15
C LYS A 640 0.66 -5.60 3.95
N ALA A 641 1.43 -5.75 5.02
CA ALA A 641 2.83 -6.21 4.95
C ALA A 641 2.95 -7.63 4.37
N GLU A 642 2.06 -8.55 4.78
CA GLU A 642 2.01 -9.92 4.28
C GLU A 642 1.66 -9.97 2.78
N THR A 643 0.65 -9.20 2.35
CA THR A 643 0.26 -9.09 0.93
C THR A 643 1.38 -8.48 0.08
N LYS A 644 2.03 -7.41 0.53
CA LYS A 644 3.18 -6.81 -0.18
C LYS A 644 4.34 -7.78 -0.34
N GLY A 645 4.65 -8.58 0.70
CA GLY A 645 5.64 -9.66 0.62
C GLY A 645 5.25 -10.76 -0.37
N LYS A 646 3.98 -11.18 -0.37
CA LYS A 646 3.44 -12.15 -1.35
C LYS A 646 3.47 -11.59 -2.78
N ALA A 647 3.19 -10.31 -2.98
CA ALA A 647 3.21 -9.65 -4.28
C ALA A 647 4.64 -9.59 -4.86
N LEU A 648 5.63 -9.20 -4.06
CA LEU A 648 7.05 -9.24 -4.46
C LEU A 648 7.48 -10.68 -4.82
N LYS A 649 7.10 -11.66 -4.00
CA LYS A 649 7.41 -13.07 -4.28
C LYS A 649 6.71 -13.59 -5.54
N ARG A 650 5.47 -13.16 -5.82
CA ARG A 650 4.73 -13.44 -7.06
C ARG A 650 5.39 -12.77 -8.28
N PHE A 651 5.90 -11.55 -8.16
CA PHE A 651 6.65 -10.86 -9.21
C PHE A 651 7.93 -11.62 -9.59
N LEU A 652 8.73 -12.02 -8.59
CA LEU A 652 9.93 -12.84 -8.81
C LEU A 652 9.58 -14.20 -9.42
N LEU A 653 8.54 -14.88 -8.91
CA LEU A 653 8.10 -16.17 -9.42
C LEU A 653 7.44 -16.09 -10.81
N SER A 654 6.82 -14.97 -11.21
CA SER A 654 6.24 -14.86 -12.56
C SER A 654 7.31 -14.91 -13.66
N GLN A 655 8.55 -14.50 -13.34
CA GLN A 655 9.68 -14.63 -14.27
C GLN A 655 10.22 -16.06 -14.40
N LYS A 656 9.85 -17.00 -13.50
CA LYS A 656 10.46 -18.34 -13.37
C LYS A 656 10.47 -19.19 -14.64
N HIS A 657 9.55 -18.96 -15.56
CA HIS A 657 9.52 -19.65 -16.86
C HIS A 657 10.69 -19.25 -17.79
N VAL A 658 11.34 -18.12 -17.54
CA VAL A 658 12.56 -17.64 -18.21
C VAL A 658 13.75 -17.57 -17.26
N VAL A 659 13.61 -16.97 -16.06
CA VAL A 659 14.69 -16.87 -15.06
C VAL A 659 14.15 -16.95 -13.63
N PHE A 660 14.89 -17.63 -12.75
CA PHE A 660 14.69 -17.59 -11.31
C PHE A 660 16.03 -17.68 -10.57
N THR A 661 16.01 -17.46 -9.26
CA THR A 661 17.20 -17.59 -8.41
C THR A 661 16.98 -18.58 -7.27
N ASP A 662 18.09 -19.16 -6.81
CA ASP A 662 18.18 -19.99 -5.62
C ASP A 662 19.26 -19.40 -4.68
N PRO A 663 18.89 -18.82 -3.52
CA PRO A 663 17.51 -18.60 -3.05
C PRO A 663 16.75 -17.56 -3.87
N VAL A 664 15.41 -17.60 -3.79
CA VAL A 664 14.52 -16.57 -4.39
C VAL A 664 14.65 -15.23 -3.66
N ASP A 665 14.73 -15.27 -2.33
CA ASP A 665 14.79 -14.08 -1.48
C ASP A 665 16.28 -13.66 -1.29
N ILE A 666 16.86 -13.00 -2.29
CA ILE A 666 18.28 -12.60 -2.32
C ILE A 666 18.62 -11.62 -1.17
N ARG A 667 19.80 -11.80 -0.56
CA ARG A 667 20.39 -10.86 0.40
C ARG A 667 21.80 -10.44 0.04
N SER A 668 22.17 -9.23 0.44
CA SER A 668 23.53 -8.69 0.35
C SER A 668 24.53 -9.59 1.10
N GLY A 669 25.70 -9.84 0.51
CA GLY A 669 26.72 -10.74 1.07
C GLY A 669 26.49 -12.24 0.81
N MET A 670 25.32 -12.66 0.31
CA MET A 670 25.06 -14.07 0.00
C MET A 670 25.60 -14.49 -1.38
N THR A 671 25.88 -15.79 -1.53
CA THR A 671 26.05 -16.42 -2.85
C THR A 671 24.68 -16.87 -3.36
N VAL A 672 24.37 -16.53 -4.61
CA VAL A 672 23.11 -16.83 -5.31
C VAL A 672 23.41 -17.63 -6.57
N LYS A 673 22.58 -18.64 -6.86
CA LYS A 673 22.54 -19.30 -8.16
C LYS A 673 21.47 -18.65 -9.03
N VAL A 674 21.81 -18.24 -10.24
CA VAL A 674 20.88 -17.73 -11.25
C VAL A 674 20.59 -18.84 -12.25
N MET A 675 19.31 -19.19 -12.41
CA MET A 675 18.81 -20.25 -13.29
C MET A 675 18.04 -19.65 -14.46
N TYR A 676 18.42 -19.97 -15.70
CA TYR A 676 17.86 -19.40 -16.94
C TYR A 676 17.37 -20.48 -17.91
N ASN A 677 16.31 -20.20 -18.65
CA ASN A 677 15.72 -21.09 -19.65
C ASN A 677 15.75 -20.44 -21.05
N PRO A 678 16.75 -20.74 -21.90
CA PRO A 678 16.87 -20.12 -23.22
C PRO A 678 15.71 -20.46 -24.17
N TYR A 679 15.02 -21.59 -23.99
CA TYR A 679 13.98 -22.05 -24.91
C TYR A 679 12.80 -21.09 -25.02
N ASN A 680 12.52 -20.32 -23.96
CA ASN A 680 11.44 -19.34 -23.90
C ASN A 680 11.88 -17.92 -24.32
N THR A 681 13.05 -17.77 -24.98
CA THR A 681 13.71 -16.47 -25.22
C THR A 681 14.25 -16.34 -26.65
N VAL A 682 14.78 -15.16 -26.99
CA VAL A 682 15.55 -14.93 -28.23
C VAL A 682 16.88 -15.70 -28.31
N LEU A 683 17.29 -16.37 -27.22
CA LEU A 683 18.45 -17.27 -27.17
C LEU A 683 18.09 -18.76 -27.35
N ASN A 684 16.85 -19.09 -27.73
CA ASN A 684 16.46 -20.46 -28.06
C ASN A 684 17.34 -21.02 -29.21
N GLY A 685 17.79 -22.27 -29.07
CA GLY A 685 18.64 -22.95 -30.05
C GLY A 685 20.08 -22.41 -30.17
N LYS A 686 20.53 -21.54 -29.27
CA LYS A 686 21.91 -21.03 -29.27
C LYS A 686 22.89 -22.06 -28.66
N PRO A 687 24.12 -22.17 -29.19
CA PRO A 687 25.10 -23.15 -28.72
C PRO A 687 25.73 -22.77 -27.37
N GLU A 688 25.67 -21.49 -26.99
CA GLU A 688 26.16 -20.98 -25.72
C GLU A 688 25.19 -19.93 -25.17
N VAL A 689 25.15 -19.83 -23.84
CA VAL A 689 24.51 -18.74 -23.12
C VAL A 689 25.54 -18.15 -22.16
N TRP A 690 25.70 -16.84 -22.21
CA TRP A 690 26.60 -16.06 -21.36
C TRP A 690 25.79 -15.11 -20.48
N PHE A 691 26.09 -15.11 -19.20
CA PHE A 691 25.48 -14.28 -18.17
C PHE A 691 26.36 -13.05 -17.92
N ARG A 692 25.78 -11.85 -18.07
CA ARG A 692 26.42 -10.58 -17.73
C ARG A 692 25.68 -9.96 -16.56
N CYS A 693 26.39 -9.58 -15.51
CA CYS A 693 25.80 -9.12 -14.26
C CYS A 693 26.51 -7.89 -13.72
N SER A 694 25.76 -7.01 -13.08
CA SER A 694 26.22 -5.90 -12.25
C SER A 694 25.24 -5.72 -11.10
N PHE A 695 25.40 -4.64 -10.35
CA PHE A 695 24.51 -4.29 -9.25
C PHE A 695 24.15 -2.80 -9.29
N ASN A 696 23.15 -2.44 -8.51
CA ASN A 696 22.72 -1.06 -8.27
C ASN A 696 22.36 -0.34 -9.59
N ARG A 697 21.47 -0.93 -10.39
CA ARG A 697 21.02 -0.43 -11.71
C ARG A 697 22.17 -0.21 -12.69
N TRP A 698 23.10 -1.16 -12.75
CA TRP A 698 24.37 -1.12 -13.49
C TRP A 698 25.38 -0.04 -13.05
N THR A 699 25.18 0.60 -11.88
CA THR A 699 26.03 1.71 -11.39
C THR A 699 26.94 1.37 -10.22
N HIS A 700 27.07 0.09 -9.86
CA HIS A 700 27.98 -0.38 -8.81
C HIS A 700 29.44 0.11 -9.01
N SER A 701 30.11 0.45 -7.90
CA SER A 701 31.50 0.95 -7.85
C SER A 701 32.48 0.04 -8.60
N ASN A 702 32.43 -1.27 -8.30
CA ASN A 702 33.24 -2.31 -8.93
C ASN A 702 32.89 -2.58 -10.42
N GLY A 703 31.87 -1.90 -10.97
CA GLY A 703 31.38 -2.10 -12.33
C GLY A 703 30.69 -3.45 -12.57
N PRO A 704 30.46 -3.82 -13.85
CA PRO A 704 29.96 -5.14 -14.21
C PRO A 704 30.97 -6.24 -13.89
N LEU A 705 30.46 -7.40 -13.45
CA LEU A 705 31.23 -8.63 -13.37
C LEU A 705 31.67 -9.08 -14.77
N LYS A 706 32.81 -9.78 -14.84
CA LYS A 706 33.24 -10.44 -16.08
C LYS A 706 32.13 -11.40 -16.58
N PRO A 707 31.84 -11.44 -17.89
CA PRO A 707 30.86 -12.38 -18.43
C PRO A 707 31.15 -13.82 -18.01
N GLN A 708 30.13 -14.54 -17.55
CA GLN A 708 30.23 -15.95 -17.17
C GLN A 708 29.52 -16.80 -18.22
N LYS A 709 30.17 -17.83 -18.75
CA LYS A 709 29.46 -18.86 -19.53
C LYS A 709 28.56 -19.67 -18.58
N MET A 710 27.31 -19.90 -18.96
CA MET A 710 26.36 -20.60 -18.09
C MET A 710 26.33 -22.11 -18.35
N ASP A 711 26.52 -22.90 -17.29
CA ASP A 711 26.52 -24.37 -17.37
C ASP A 711 25.10 -24.91 -17.59
N PRO A 712 24.88 -25.86 -18.53
CA PRO A 712 23.60 -26.53 -18.69
C PRO A 712 23.28 -27.44 -17.48
N VAL A 713 22.00 -27.52 -17.11
CA VAL A 713 21.49 -28.24 -15.94
C VAL A 713 20.41 -29.23 -16.34
N GLY A 714 20.40 -30.41 -15.71
CA GLY A 714 19.44 -31.48 -15.99
C GLY A 714 19.57 -31.96 -17.44
N ASN A 715 18.46 -31.98 -18.17
CA ASN A 715 18.41 -32.41 -19.57
C ASN A 715 18.93 -31.35 -20.56
N GLY A 716 19.65 -30.32 -20.08
CA GLY A 716 20.10 -29.18 -20.89
C GLY A 716 19.02 -28.13 -21.18
N THR A 717 17.83 -28.26 -20.60
CA THR A 717 16.71 -27.32 -20.80
C THR A 717 16.86 -26.02 -20.00
N GLN A 718 17.75 -25.99 -19.02
CA GLN A 718 18.07 -24.81 -18.22
C GLN A 718 19.59 -24.64 -18.10
N HIS A 719 20.04 -23.43 -17.82
CA HIS A 719 21.42 -23.05 -17.59
C HIS A 719 21.58 -22.37 -16.23
N GLN A 720 22.76 -22.49 -15.59
CA GLN A 720 23.07 -21.85 -14.30
C GLN A 720 24.32 -20.96 -14.34
N ALA A 721 24.35 -19.94 -13.48
CA ALA A 721 25.53 -19.17 -13.10
C ALA A 721 25.54 -18.93 -11.57
N ILE A 722 26.70 -18.60 -10.99
CA ILE A 722 26.86 -18.38 -9.55
C ILE A 722 27.46 -17.00 -9.27
N VAL A 723 26.87 -16.28 -8.32
CA VAL A 723 27.17 -14.86 -8.03
C VAL A 723 27.30 -14.64 -6.53
N LYS A 724 28.43 -14.08 -6.06
CA LYS A 724 28.49 -13.45 -4.72
C LYS A 724 27.90 -12.05 -4.84
N VAL A 725 26.89 -11.74 -4.03
CA VAL A 725 26.24 -10.42 -3.99
C VAL A 725 27.01 -9.51 -3.02
N PRO A 726 27.38 -8.27 -3.40
CA PRO A 726 28.04 -7.31 -2.51
C PRO A 726 27.24 -6.95 -1.24
N LEU A 727 27.89 -6.36 -0.24
CA LEU A 727 27.24 -5.88 0.98
C LEU A 727 26.46 -4.56 0.77
N ASP A 728 26.84 -3.78 -0.23
CA ASP A 728 26.23 -2.51 -0.65
C ASP A 728 25.28 -2.64 -1.86
N ALA A 729 24.98 -3.87 -2.29
CA ALA A 729 24.00 -4.12 -3.34
C ALA A 729 22.56 -4.01 -2.81
N TYR A 730 21.73 -3.20 -3.49
CA TYR A 730 20.27 -3.13 -3.32
C TYR A 730 19.47 -3.74 -4.47
N THR A 731 20.11 -3.94 -5.64
CA THR A 731 19.55 -4.65 -6.81
C THR A 731 20.68 -5.39 -7.52
N MET A 732 20.39 -6.59 -8.03
CA MET A 732 21.23 -7.34 -8.96
C MET A 732 20.65 -7.18 -10.37
N ASP A 733 21.49 -6.70 -11.30
CA ASP A 733 21.11 -6.36 -12.68
C ASP A 733 21.80 -7.30 -13.66
N PHE A 734 21.09 -7.89 -14.61
CA PHE A 734 21.71 -8.82 -15.56
C PHE A 734 21.00 -8.93 -16.91
N VAL A 735 21.76 -9.41 -17.90
CA VAL A 735 21.29 -9.80 -19.24
C VAL A 735 22.01 -11.07 -19.69
N PHE A 736 21.41 -11.76 -20.66
CA PHE A 736 22.00 -12.96 -21.27
C PHE A 736 22.44 -12.66 -22.70
N SER A 737 23.54 -13.23 -23.18
CA SER A 737 24.01 -13.10 -24.56
C SER A 737 24.47 -14.43 -25.16
N GLU A 738 24.40 -14.57 -26.49
CA GLU A 738 24.85 -15.79 -27.19
C GLU A 738 26.39 -15.99 -27.21
N ARG A 739 27.17 -14.99 -26.75
CA ARG A 739 28.65 -14.96 -26.75
C ARG A 739 29.22 -14.18 -25.57
N GLU A 740 30.50 -14.39 -25.28
CA GLU A 740 31.30 -13.64 -24.30
C GLU A 740 31.33 -12.14 -24.60
N ASP A 741 31.38 -11.74 -25.88
CA ASP A 741 31.26 -10.34 -26.31
C ASP A 741 30.42 -10.19 -27.59
N GLY A 742 29.48 -9.23 -27.54
CA GLY A 742 28.55 -8.95 -28.63
C GLY A 742 27.50 -10.05 -28.86
N GLY A 743 26.97 -10.09 -30.09
CA GLY A 743 25.92 -11.02 -30.50
C GLY A 743 24.49 -10.56 -30.13
N ILE A 744 23.54 -11.49 -30.24
CA ILE A 744 22.17 -11.34 -29.74
C ILE A 744 22.16 -11.39 -28.21
N TYR A 745 21.35 -10.52 -27.61
CA TYR A 745 21.08 -10.46 -26.16
C TYR A 745 19.62 -10.80 -25.88
N ASP A 746 19.34 -11.56 -24.83
CA ASP A 746 18.10 -11.40 -24.09
C ASP A 746 18.28 -10.35 -23.00
N ASN A 747 17.64 -9.20 -23.23
CA ASN A 747 17.55 -8.09 -22.30
C ASN A 747 16.08 -7.74 -21.97
N LYS A 748 15.17 -8.71 -22.01
CA LYS A 748 13.74 -8.51 -21.66
C LYS A 748 13.13 -7.33 -22.44
N ASN A 749 13.37 -7.25 -23.76
CA ASN A 749 12.99 -6.12 -24.63
C ASN A 749 13.52 -4.75 -24.17
N GLY A 750 14.81 -4.70 -23.81
CA GLY A 750 15.48 -3.50 -23.32
C GLY A 750 15.05 -3.05 -21.92
N MET A 751 14.38 -3.91 -21.15
CA MET A 751 14.11 -3.68 -19.73
C MET A 751 15.29 -4.14 -18.85
N ASP A 752 16.07 -5.10 -19.33
CA ASP A 752 16.98 -5.99 -18.59
C ASP A 752 16.25 -6.82 -17.51
N TYR A 753 17.00 -7.68 -16.83
CA TYR A 753 16.53 -8.38 -15.63
C TYR A 753 17.08 -7.70 -14.39
N HIS A 754 16.20 -7.48 -13.42
CA HIS A 754 16.49 -6.78 -12.16
C HIS A 754 15.85 -7.57 -11.02
N ILE A 755 16.64 -7.93 -10.00
CA ILE A 755 16.16 -8.60 -8.79
C ILE A 755 16.58 -7.78 -7.56
N PRO A 756 15.64 -7.33 -6.71
CA PRO A 756 15.96 -6.61 -5.48
C PRO A 756 16.83 -7.45 -4.52
N VAL A 757 17.76 -6.79 -3.84
CA VAL A 757 18.68 -7.38 -2.86
C VAL A 757 18.33 -6.85 -1.47
N MET A 758 17.98 -7.76 -0.56
CA MET A 758 17.57 -7.40 0.80
C MET A 758 18.78 -7.26 1.74
N GLY A 759 18.74 -6.26 2.62
CA GLY A 759 19.78 -6.05 3.65
C GLY A 759 20.99 -5.20 3.22
N GLY A 760 21.02 -4.75 1.96
CA GLY A 760 22.09 -3.88 1.44
C GLY A 760 22.29 -2.62 2.26
N ILE A 761 23.56 -2.24 2.47
CA ILE A 761 23.96 -1.05 3.24
C ILE A 761 23.48 0.23 2.56
N VAL A 762 23.66 0.30 1.23
CA VAL A 762 23.11 1.35 0.38
C VAL A 762 21.69 0.95 0.00
N LYS A 763 20.77 1.92 -0.02
CA LYS A 763 19.39 1.75 -0.50
C LYS A 763 19.24 2.33 -1.91
N GLU A 764 18.28 1.82 -2.68
CA GLU A 764 17.95 2.38 -3.99
C GLU A 764 17.63 3.89 -3.87
N PRO A 765 18.32 4.78 -4.62
CA PRO A 765 18.02 6.20 -4.60
C PRO A 765 16.58 6.48 -5.05
N PRO A 766 15.77 7.21 -4.27
CA PRO A 766 14.36 7.41 -4.58
C PRO A 766 14.20 8.31 -5.82
N LEU A 767 13.53 7.78 -6.85
CA LEU A 767 13.14 8.56 -8.03
C LEU A 767 12.18 9.71 -7.64
N HIS A 768 12.31 10.87 -8.28
CA HIS A 768 11.25 11.88 -8.29
C HIS A 768 10.37 11.69 -9.52
N ILE A 769 9.15 11.19 -9.32
CA ILE A 769 8.17 10.95 -10.37
C ILE A 769 7.06 11.99 -10.25
N MET A 770 6.73 12.63 -11.36
CA MET A 770 5.67 13.64 -11.41
C MET A 770 4.61 13.22 -12.43
N HIS A 771 3.41 12.94 -11.95
CA HIS A 771 2.27 12.62 -12.80
C HIS A 771 1.59 13.88 -13.31
N VAL A 772 1.22 13.92 -14.59
CA VAL A 772 0.34 14.95 -15.16
C VAL A 772 -0.92 14.26 -15.68
N ALA A 773 -2.06 14.61 -15.09
CA ALA A 773 -3.35 14.00 -15.38
C ALA A 773 -4.48 15.03 -15.23
N VAL A 774 -5.66 14.73 -15.77
CA VAL A 774 -6.87 15.55 -15.59
C VAL A 774 -7.89 14.95 -14.61
N GLU A 775 -7.62 13.72 -14.14
CA GLU A 775 -8.36 13.03 -13.09
C GLU A 775 -7.41 12.52 -11.99
N MET A 776 -7.87 12.56 -10.74
CA MET A 776 -7.30 11.90 -9.56
C MET A 776 -8.43 11.76 -8.53
N ALA A 777 -8.68 10.55 -8.04
CA ALA A 777 -9.64 10.29 -6.98
C ALA A 777 -9.15 10.84 -5.61
N PRO A 778 -10.05 11.33 -4.73
CA PRO A 778 -11.45 11.67 -4.96
C PRO A 778 -11.63 13.09 -5.56
N ILE A 779 -10.55 13.80 -5.89
CA ILE A 779 -10.53 15.24 -6.20
C ILE A 779 -11.26 15.57 -7.51
N ALA A 780 -11.03 14.78 -8.57
CA ALA A 780 -11.66 14.89 -9.88
C ALA A 780 -11.68 13.51 -10.55
N LYS A 781 -12.87 12.94 -10.77
CA LYS A 781 -13.05 11.56 -11.27
C LYS A 781 -14.24 11.47 -12.21
N VAL A 782 -14.07 10.77 -13.34
CA VAL A 782 -15.11 10.45 -14.34
C VAL A 782 -15.01 8.99 -14.78
N GLY A 783 -13.82 8.38 -14.72
CA GLY A 783 -13.59 6.97 -14.99
C GLY A 783 -12.50 6.36 -14.11
N GLY A 784 -11.96 5.22 -14.54
CA GLY A 784 -10.89 4.54 -13.82
C GLY A 784 -9.54 5.26 -13.85
N LEU A 785 -9.34 6.26 -14.73
CA LEU A 785 -8.12 7.06 -14.78
C LEU A 785 -7.82 7.72 -13.43
N GLY A 786 -8.81 8.37 -12.81
CA GLY A 786 -8.64 9.00 -11.50
C GLY A 786 -8.27 8.02 -10.40
N ASP A 787 -8.79 6.79 -10.46
CA ASP A 787 -8.41 5.72 -9.52
C ASP A 787 -6.96 5.29 -9.75
N VAL A 788 -6.57 4.99 -11.00
CA VAL A 788 -5.20 4.57 -11.36
C VAL A 788 -4.17 5.60 -10.90
N VAL A 789 -4.36 6.89 -11.22
CA VAL A 789 -3.42 7.97 -10.86
C VAL A 789 -3.18 8.00 -9.34
N THR A 790 -4.24 7.89 -8.55
CA THR A 790 -4.18 7.93 -7.07
C THR A 790 -3.50 6.69 -6.50
N SER A 791 -3.91 5.53 -6.98
CA SER A 791 -3.56 4.23 -6.42
C SER A 791 -2.13 3.82 -6.79
N LEU A 792 -1.72 4.04 -8.04
CA LEU A 792 -0.34 3.86 -8.50
C LEU A 792 0.60 4.79 -7.74
N SER A 793 0.20 6.06 -7.54
CA SER A 793 0.99 7.03 -6.77
C SER A 793 1.23 6.56 -5.34
N ARG A 794 0.19 6.07 -4.64
CA ARG A 794 0.31 5.47 -3.30
C ARG A 794 1.26 4.27 -3.30
N ALA A 795 1.05 3.30 -4.18
CA ALA A 795 1.86 2.08 -4.21
C ALA A 795 3.34 2.34 -4.54
N VAL A 796 3.64 3.26 -5.46
CA VAL A 796 5.03 3.64 -5.79
C VAL A 796 5.65 4.50 -4.67
N GLN A 797 4.88 5.32 -3.97
CA GLN A 797 5.32 6.01 -2.74
C GLN A 797 5.65 5.01 -1.61
N ASP A 798 4.86 3.94 -1.47
CA ASP A 798 5.10 2.85 -0.52
C ASP A 798 6.37 2.04 -0.85
N PHE A 799 6.87 2.07 -2.08
CA PHE A 799 8.20 1.55 -2.43
C PHE A 799 9.34 2.56 -2.18
N GLY A 800 9.03 3.77 -1.71
CA GLY A 800 10.00 4.75 -1.23
C GLY A 800 10.30 5.91 -2.19
N HIS A 801 9.71 5.91 -3.38
CA HIS A 801 9.91 6.97 -4.38
C HIS A 801 9.12 8.25 -4.01
N THR A 802 9.56 9.40 -4.52
CA THR A 802 8.86 10.68 -4.32
C THR A 802 7.87 10.92 -5.44
N ILE A 803 6.58 11.06 -5.10
CA ILE A 803 5.52 11.36 -6.06
C ILE A 803 4.98 12.78 -5.88
N ASP A 804 4.88 13.52 -6.99
CA ASP A 804 4.03 14.71 -7.13
C ASP A 804 2.98 14.48 -8.23
N ILE A 805 1.83 15.15 -8.14
CA ILE A 805 0.73 15.04 -9.12
C ILE A 805 0.25 16.44 -9.48
N ILE A 806 0.27 16.78 -10.78
CA ILE A 806 -0.27 18.04 -11.32
C ILE A 806 -1.66 17.77 -11.89
N LEU A 807 -2.64 18.59 -11.45
CA LEU A 807 -4.05 18.50 -11.82
C LEU A 807 -4.61 19.87 -12.25
N PRO A 808 -5.57 19.92 -13.19
CA PRO A 808 -6.25 21.15 -13.56
C PRO A 808 -7.29 21.54 -12.50
N LYS A 809 -7.31 22.82 -12.08
CA LYS A 809 -8.24 23.34 -11.06
C LYS A 809 -9.66 23.55 -11.64
N MET A 810 -10.33 22.47 -12.05
CA MET A 810 -11.59 22.52 -12.82
C MET A 810 -12.88 22.77 -12.00
N PHE A 811 -12.78 23.00 -10.68
CA PHE A 811 -13.93 23.16 -9.77
C PHE A 811 -14.97 24.22 -10.19
N CYS A 812 -14.61 25.18 -11.06
CA CYS A 812 -15.52 26.22 -11.55
C CYS A 812 -16.38 25.79 -12.75
N VAL A 813 -16.09 24.65 -13.39
CA VAL A 813 -16.64 24.29 -14.72
C VAL A 813 -17.71 23.18 -14.64
N GLY A 814 -17.73 22.39 -13.57
CA GLY A 814 -18.74 21.34 -13.33
C GLY A 814 -18.56 20.03 -14.11
N CYS A 815 -17.67 19.98 -15.10
CA CYS A 815 -17.29 18.75 -15.81
C CYS A 815 -15.79 18.73 -16.19
N VAL A 816 -15.22 17.53 -16.31
CA VAL A 816 -13.83 17.33 -16.76
C VAL A 816 -13.75 17.30 -18.30
N TYR A 817 -14.64 16.55 -18.95
CA TYR A 817 -14.69 16.34 -20.41
C TYR A 817 -16.06 16.70 -21.00
N GLY A 818 -16.15 16.66 -22.33
CA GLY A 818 -17.41 16.72 -23.08
C GLY A 818 -17.81 18.12 -23.48
N ARG A 819 -16.85 19.05 -23.56
CA ARG A 819 -17.07 20.42 -24.03
C ARG A 819 -16.35 20.64 -25.36
N ASN A 820 -16.87 21.58 -26.15
CA ASN A 820 -16.27 21.97 -27.44
C ASN A 820 -14.90 22.67 -27.29
N ASP A 821 -14.47 22.96 -26.06
CA ASP A 821 -13.18 23.60 -25.72
C ASP A 821 -12.16 22.64 -25.07
N ASP A 822 -12.45 21.32 -24.97
CA ASP A 822 -11.58 20.34 -24.32
C ASP A 822 -10.12 20.41 -24.81
N GLY A 823 -9.90 20.55 -26.12
CA GLY A 823 -8.56 20.65 -26.71
C GLY A 823 -7.77 21.87 -26.23
N ASP A 824 -8.40 23.05 -26.17
CA ASP A 824 -7.77 24.29 -25.70
C ASP A 824 -7.54 24.27 -24.19
N ARG A 825 -8.52 23.76 -23.41
CA ARG A 825 -8.41 23.62 -21.95
C ARG A 825 -7.28 22.69 -21.56
N PHE A 826 -7.14 21.54 -22.22
CA PHE A 826 -6.07 20.59 -21.95
C PHE A 826 -4.72 21.05 -22.52
N GLY A 827 -4.67 21.72 -23.67
CA GLY A 827 -3.46 22.36 -24.19
C GLY A 827 -2.91 23.41 -23.22
N PHE A 828 -3.75 24.32 -22.73
CA PHE A 828 -3.39 25.31 -21.72
C PHE A 828 -2.90 24.65 -20.42
N PHE A 829 -3.59 23.60 -19.95
CA PHE A 829 -3.18 22.84 -18.77
C PHE A 829 -1.78 22.22 -18.92
N CYS A 830 -1.48 21.60 -20.07
CA CYS A 830 -0.18 20.99 -20.32
C CYS A 830 0.97 22.01 -20.33
N HIS A 831 0.74 23.19 -20.92
CA HIS A 831 1.68 24.31 -20.83
C HIS A 831 1.86 24.79 -19.38
N ALA A 832 0.76 25.05 -18.67
CA ALA A 832 0.81 25.53 -17.28
C ALA A 832 1.51 24.54 -16.34
N ALA A 833 1.37 23.23 -16.57
CA ALA A 833 2.09 22.19 -15.85
C ALA A 833 3.61 22.28 -16.06
N LEU A 834 4.06 22.47 -17.31
CA LEU A 834 5.48 22.58 -17.66
C LEU A 834 6.12 23.90 -17.19
N GLU A 835 5.40 25.01 -17.29
CA GLU A 835 5.82 26.28 -16.68
C GLU A 835 5.94 26.16 -15.16
N PHE A 836 4.98 25.50 -14.50
CA PHE A 836 5.03 25.27 -13.05
C PHE A 836 6.22 24.41 -12.62
N ILE A 837 6.55 23.35 -13.37
CA ILE A 837 7.74 22.53 -13.14
C ILE A 837 9.01 23.38 -13.20
N LEU A 838 9.15 24.16 -14.28
CA LEU A 838 10.32 25.01 -14.53
C LEU A 838 10.47 26.10 -13.46
N HIS A 839 9.41 26.86 -13.18
CA HIS A 839 9.43 27.96 -12.21
C HIS A 839 9.55 27.50 -10.75
N SER A 840 9.04 26.31 -10.41
CA SER A 840 9.24 25.73 -9.06
C SER A 840 10.66 25.22 -8.83
N GLY A 841 11.48 25.13 -9.88
CA GLY A 841 12.81 24.52 -9.83
C GLY A 841 12.78 23.00 -9.61
N PHE A 842 11.64 22.34 -9.87
CA PHE A 842 11.53 20.90 -9.74
C PHE A 842 12.35 20.19 -10.82
N ARG A 843 12.99 19.09 -10.43
CA ARG A 843 13.80 18.24 -11.32
C ARG A 843 13.33 16.78 -11.19
N PRO A 844 12.13 16.45 -11.70
CA PRO A 844 11.67 15.07 -11.74
C PRO A 844 12.61 14.23 -12.60
N ASP A 845 12.83 12.99 -12.18
CA ASP A 845 13.41 11.95 -13.02
C ASP A 845 12.43 11.51 -14.11
N ILE A 846 11.13 11.51 -13.77
CA ILE A 846 10.06 10.98 -14.60
C ILE A 846 8.91 11.98 -14.71
N LEU A 847 8.50 12.29 -15.93
CA LEU A 847 7.25 12.97 -16.27
C LEU A 847 6.26 11.92 -16.78
N HIS A 848 5.34 11.50 -15.93
CA HIS A 848 4.37 10.45 -16.26
C HIS A 848 3.04 11.06 -16.70
N CYS A 849 2.80 11.06 -18.00
CA CYS A 849 1.62 11.59 -18.65
C CYS A 849 0.57 10.48 -18.84
N HIS A 850 -0.69 10.77 -18.53
CA HIS A 850 -1.82 9.85 -18.69
C HIS A 850 -2.82 10.32 -19.75
N ASP A 851 -3.04 9.47 -20.74
CA ASP A 851 -4.01 9.60 -21.82
C ASP A 851 -3.92 10.88 -22.68
N TRP A 852 -4.73 10.98 -23.73
CA TRP A 852 -4.76 12.10 -24.69
C TRP A 852 -4.79 13.49 -24.02
N SER A 853 -5.54 13.62 -22.91
CA SER A 853 -5.69 14.87 -22.16
C SER A 853 -4.39 15.45 -21.56
N SER A 854 -3.33 14.65 -21.43
CA SER A 854 -1.98 15.10 -21.05
C SER A 854 -0.90 14.84 -22.11
N ALA A 855 -1.27 14.21 -23.23
CA ALA A 855 -0.38 13.94 -24.36
C ALA A 855 0.45 15.16 -24.82
N PRO A 856 -0.05 16.41 -24.82
CA PRO A 856 0.76 17.57 -25.17
C PRO A 856 2.01 17.76 -24.32
N VAL A 857 2.02 17.34 -23.06
CA VAL A 857 3.22 17.41 -22.19
C VAL A 857 4.40 16.69 -22.83
N ALA A 858 4.17 15.55 -23.49
CA ALA A 858 5.23 14.70 -24.04
C ALA A 858 6.06 15.41 -25.13
N TRP A 859 5.41 16.05 -26.10
CA TRP A 859 6.12 16.79 -27.14
C TRP A 859 6.57 18.16 -26.66
N LEU A 860 5.72 18.90 -25.95
CA LEU A 860 6.08 20.23 -25.42
C LEU A 860 7.32 20.17 -24.53
N PHE A 861 7.42 19.18 -23.65
CA PHE A 861 8.61 18.98 -22.82
C PHE A 861 9.87 18.82 -23.67
N LYS A 862 9.88 17.88 -24.62
CA LYS A 862 11.04 17.55 -25.45
C LYS A 862 11.42 18.68 -26.41
N GLU A 863 10.44 19.39 -26.98
CA GLU A 863 10.65 20.48 -27.94
C GLU A 863 11.07 21.79 -27.26
N ASN A 864 10.44 22.15 -26.13
CA ASN A 864 10.55 23.50 -25.57
C ASN A 864 11.23 23.55 -24.18
N TYR A 865 10.99 22.59 -23.28
CA TYR A 865 11.35 22.74 -21.85
C TYR A 865 12.61 21.97 -21.42
N MET A 866 12.92 20.85 -22.08
CA MET A 866 14.03 19.94 -21.75
C MET A 866 15.38 20.66 -21.64
N HIS A 867 15.59 21.73 -22.40
CA HIS A 867 16.85 22.49 -22.41
C HIS A 867 17.02 23.45 -21.21
N TYR A 868 15.96 23.80 -20.47
CA TYR A 868 16.02 24.76 -19.35
C TYR A 868 16.41 24.11 -18.00
N GLY A 869 17.40 23.23 -18.00
CA GLY A 869 17.98 22.67 -16.77
C GLY A 869 17.18 21.56 -16.08
N ILE A 870 16.23 20.96 -16.82
CA ILE A 870 15.44 19.77 -16.44
C ILE A 870 15.65 18.58 -17.41
N GLY A 871 16.67 18.65 -18.27
CA GLY A 871 16.89 17.71 -19.38
C GLY A 871 17.24 16.26 -19.05
N ASN A 872 17.40 15.93 -17.76
CA ASN A 872 17.54 14.55 -17.30
C ASN A 872 16.19 13.82 -17.23
N ALA A 873 15.07 14.54 -17.14
CA ALA A 873 13.75 13.95 -17.00
C ALA A 873 13.36 13.10 -18.22
N ARG A 874 12.63 12.02 -17.96
CA ARG A 874 12.14 11.07 -18.98
C ARG A 874 10.63 11.04 -19.02
N VAL A 875 10.07 11.01 -20.22
CA VAL A 875 8.63 11.05 -20.47
C VAL A 875 8.10 9.62 -20.56
N ILE A 876 7.12 9.31 -19.71
CA ILE A 876 6.36 8.06 -19.72
C ILE A 876 4.93 8.38 -20.13
N PHE A 877 4.36 7.64 -21.08
CA PHE A 877 2.99 7.87 -21.55
C PHE A 877 2.10 6.64 -21.38
N THR A 878 1.08 6.71 -20.53
CA THR A 878 0.11 5.63 -20.31
C THR A 878 -1.19 5.89 -21.09
N ILE A 879 -1.56 4.96 -21.97
CA ILE A 879 -2.84 4.95 -22.67
C ILE A 879 -3.87 4.20 -21.82
N HIS A 880 -4.95 4.87 -21.40
CA HIS A 880 -6.04 4.25 -20.64
C HIS A 880 -7.19 3.83 -21.56
N ASN A 881 -7.53 4.62 -22.59
CA ASN A 881 -8.36 4.15 -23.70
C ASN A 881 -7.97 4.80 -25.04
N LEU A 882 -7.45 3.99 -25.97
CA LEU A 882 -7.07 4.42 -27.32
C LEU A 882 -8.25 4.90 -28.19
N GLU A 883 -9.52 4.64 -27.85
CA GLU A 883 -10.68 5.19 -28.57
C GLU A 883 -10.72 6.73 -28.56
N PHE A 884 -10.13 7.37 -27.55
CA PHE A 884 -10.14 8.82 -27.40
C PHE A 884 -8.81 9.47 -27.81
N GLY A 885 -8.89 10.55 -28.60
CA GLY A 885 -7.72 11.39 -28.87
C GLY A 885 -6.57 10.73 -29.65
N ILE A 886 -6.82 9.70 -30.47
CA ILE A 886 -5.83 8.93 -31.25
C ILE A 886 -4.73 9.80 -31.87
N GLY A 887 -5.05 10.94 -32.48
CA GLY A 887 -4.05 11.83 -33.10
C GLY A 887 -3.08 12.49 -32.12
N GLN A 888 -3.53 12.80 -30.90
CA GLN A 888 -2.68 13.32 -29.83
C GLN A 888 -1.86 12.19 -29.18
N ILE A 889 -2.46 11.00 -28.99
CA ILE A 889 -1.75 9.79 -28.56
C ILE A 889 -0.62 9.45 -29.54
N ALA A 890 -0.91 9.40 -30.85
CA ALA A 890 0.08 9.14 -31.90
C ALA A 890 1.25 10.13 -31.85
N ARG A 891 0.98 11.44 -31.62
CA ARG A 891 2.05 12.41 -31.43
C ARG A 891 2.84 12.13 -30.14
N ALA A 892 2.19 11.93 -28.99
CA ALA A 892 2.91 11.65 -27.74
C ALA A 892 3.78 10.38 -27.80
N MET A 893 3.32 9.33 -28.48
CA MET A 893 4.07 8.08 -28.69
C MET A 893 5.40 8.29 -29.43
N VAL A 894 5.54 9.34 -30.25
CA VAL A 894 6.83 9.69 -30.86
C VAL A 894 7.83 10.17 -29.80
N TYR A 895 7.42 11.07 -28.91
CA TYR A 895 8.30 11.80 -27.99
C TYR A 895 8.48 11.15 -26.61
N ALA A 896 7.58 10.23 -26.21
CA ALA A 896 7.72 9.45 -24.98
C ALA A 896 8.95 8.51 -25.03
N ASP A 897 9.71 8.42 -23.95
CA ASP A 897 10.89 7.54 -23.88
C ASP A 897 10.45 6.07 -23.67
N ARG A 898 9.40 5.85 -22.87
CA ARG A 898 8.64 4.60 -22.79
C ARG A 898 7.14 4.91 -22.78
N ALA A 899 6.33 3.95 -23.21
CA ALA A 899 4.88 4.02 -23.15
C ALA A 899 4.30 2.74 -22.54
N THR A 900 3.13 2.85 -21.92
CA THR A 900 2.39 1.71 -21.38
C THR A 900 0.90 1.77 -21.72
N THR A 901 0.21 0.66 -21.47
CA THR A 901 -1.26 0.61 -21.39
C THR A 901 -1.71 -0.38 -20.31
N VAL A 902 -3.00 -0.37 -19.99
CA VAL A 902 -3.60 -0.88 -18.74
C VAL A 902 -3.85 -2.40 -18.68
N SER A 903 -3.36 -3.17 -19.65
CA SER A 903 -3.44 -4.64 -19.72
C SER A 903 -2.37 -5.19 -20.67
N ASN A 904 -1.85 -6.39 -20.39
CA ASN A 904 -0.93 -7.11 -21.28
C ASN A 904 -1.63 -7.47 -22.59
N THR A 905 -2.82 -8.05 -22.52
CA THR A 905 -3.51 -8.46 -23.74
C THR A 905 -4.09 -7.28 -24.52
N TYR A 906 -4.55 -6.20 -23.86
CA TYR A 906 -4.93 -4.95 -24.53
C TYR A 906 -3.75 -4.32 -25.30
N SER A 907 -2.52 -4.40 -24.77
CA SER A 907 -1.32 -3.95 -25.50
C SER A 907 -1.09 -4.71 -26.82
N LYS A 908 -1.41 -6.01 -26.84
CA LYS A 908 -1.34 -6.85 -28.04
C LYS A 908 -2.47 -6.52 -29.01
N GLU A 909 -3.68 -6.26 -28.50
CA GLU A 909 -4.81 -5.81 -29.31
C GLU A 909 -4.48 -4.49 -30.04
N VAL A 910 -4.04 -3.44 -29.32
CA VAL A 910 -3.76 -2.14 -29.96
C VAL A 910 -2.46 -2.09 -30.78
N SER A 911 -1.63 -3.13 -30.73
CA SER A 911 -0.31 -3.18 -31.40
C SER A 911 -0.38 -2.92 -32.92
N GLY A 912 -1.48 -3.31 -33.58
CA GLY A 912 -1.71 -3.10 -35.01
C GLY A 912 -2.21 -1.70 -35.38
N ASN A 913 -2.51 -0.83 -34.41
CA ASN A 913 -2.98 0.54 -34.69
C ASN A 913 -1.82 1.42 -35.19
N PRO A 914 -1.98 2.23 -36.26
CA PRO A 914 -0.93 3.13 -36.75
C PRO A 914 -0.35 4.12 -35.73
N ALA A 915 -1.06 4.44 -34.65
CA ALA A 915 -0.54 5.26 -33.55
C ALA A 915 0.48 4.54 -32.65
N ILE A 916 0.51 3.20 -32.70
CA ILE A 916 1.23 2.31 -31.76
C ILE A 916 2.27 1.44 -32.49
N SER A 917 1.94 0.94 -33.68
CA SER A 917 2.78 0.00 -34.43
C SER A 917 4.22 0.49 -34.74
N PRO A 918 4.51 1.80 -34.94
CA PRO A 918 5.89 2.28 -35.10
C PRO A 918 6.70 2.31 -33.80
N HIS A 919 6.08 2.01 -32.65
CA HIS A 919 6.60 2.28 -31.30
C HIS A 919 6.55 1.05 -30.37
N LEU A 920 6.27 -0.14 -30.91
CA LEU A 920 6.14 -1.38 -30.13
C LEU A 920 7.38 -1.71 -29.29
N TYR A 921 8.58 -1.36 -29.76
CA TYR A 921 9.85 -1.56 -29.03
C TYR A 921 9.94 -0.82 -27.67
N LYS A 922 9.03 0.15 -27.42
CA LYS A 922 8.96 0.91 -26.17
C LYS A 922 7.56 0.92 -25.53
N PHE A 923 6.66 0.04 -25.98
CA PHE A 923 5.25 -0.02 -25.54
C PHE A 923 4.96 -1.31 -24.76
N HIS A 924 4.39 -1.19 -23.56
CA HIS A 924 4.25 -2.30 -22.60
C HIS A 924 2.84 -2.36 -22.00
N GLY A 925 2.24 -3.55 -21.89
CA GLY A 925 1.00 -3.73 -21.15
C GLY A 925 1.24 -4.05 -19.68
N ILE A 926 0.79 -3.18 -18.77
CA ILE A 926 0.83 -3.38 -17.33
C ILE A 926 -0.61 -3.37 -16.82
N LEU A 927 -1.04 -4.46 -16.19
CA LEU A 927 -2.39 -4.59 -15.66
C LEU A 927 -2.66 -3.61 -14.50
N ASN A 928 -3.82 -2.96 -14.46
CA ASN A 928 -4.18 -2.12 -13.32
C ASN A 928 -4.49 -2.96 -12.06
N GLY A 929 -4.17 -2.40 -10.89
CA GLY A 929 -4.70 -2.88 -9.61
C GLY A 929 -5.91 -2.08 -9.13
N ILE A 930 -6.38 -2.40 -7.91
CA ILE A 930 -7.28 -1.58 -7.10
C ILE A 930 -6.56 -1.05 -5.85
N ASP A 931 -7.01 0.09 -5.32
CA ASP A 931 -6.54 0.59 -4.03
C ASP A 931 -7.20 -0.21 -2.88
N PRO A 932 -6.45 -0.98 -2.08
CA PRO A 932 -7.02 -1.69 -0.94
C PRO A 932 -7.53 -0.72 0.15
N ASP A 933 -7.06 0.52 0.21
CA ASP A 933 -7.45 1.49 1.25
C ASP A 933 -8.77 2.21 0.90
N ILE A 934 -9.24 2.06 -0.34
CA ILE A 934 -10.60 2.42 -0.77
C ILE A 934 -11.48 1.16 -0.78
N TRP A 935 -10.94 0.02 -1.21
CA TRP A 935 -11.68 -1.22 -1.40
C TRP A 935 -11.19 -2.33 -0.45
N ASP A 936 -11.53 -2.22 0.85
CA ASP A 936 -11.34 -3.27 1.85
C ASP A 936 -12.62 -3.54 2.67
N PRO A 937 -13.31 -4.68 2.49
CA PRO A 937 -14.43 -5.04 3.36
C PRO A 937 -14.05 -5.21 4.83
N TYR A 938 -12.78 -5.22 5.23
CA TYR A 938 -12.40 -5.19 6.64
C TYR A 938 -12.36 -3.77 7.24
N ASP A 939 -12.21 -2.70 6.44
CA ASP A 939 -12.15 -1.31 6.91
C ASP A 939 -13.20 -0.36 6.28
N ASP A 940 -13.98 -0.85 5.32
CA ASP A 940 -15.11 -0.12 4.72
C ASP A 940 -16.19 0.24 5.76
N ASN A 941 -16.60 1.51 5.74
CA ASN A 941 -17.59 2.10 6.63
C ASN A 941 -18.98 2.21 5.99
N PHE A 942 -19.15 1.83 4.71
CA PHE A 942 -20.42 1.83 3.99
C PHE A 942 -21.17 0.48 4.07
N ILE A 943 -20.57 -0.53 4.68
CA ILE A 943 -21.14 -1.87 4.88
C ILE A 943 -21.47 -2.12 6.37
N PRO A 944 -22.50 -2.94 6.69
CA PRO A 944 -23.00 -3.07 8.07
C PRO A 944 -22.12 -3.94 8.98
N VAL A 945 -21.27 -4.80 8.40
CA VAL A 945 -20.39 -5.73 9.12
C VAL A 945 -19.08 -5.82 8.33
N SER A 946 -17.95 -5.55 8.97
CA SER A 946 -16.63 -5.70 8.36
C SER A 946 -16.22 -7.18 8.27
N TYR A 947 -15.67 -7.61 7.13
CA TYR A 947 -15.34 -9.01 6.87
C TYR A 947 -14.04 -9.22 6.08
N THR A 948 -13.56 -10.45 6.15
CA THR A 948 -12.38 -10.97 5.44
C THR A 948 -12.75 -12.28 4.73
N SER A 949 -11.79 -12.92 4.04
CA SER A 949 -11.99 -14.26 3.44
C SER A 949 -12.50 -15.32 4.43
N GLU A 950 -12.27 -15.14 5.73
CA GLU A 950 -12.63 -16.13 6.76
C GLU A 950 -14.08 -16.04 7.23
N ASN A 951 -14.72 -14.86 7.14
CA ASN A 951 -16.12 -14.63 7.51
C ASN A 951 -16.95 -14.01 6.37
N VAL A 952 -16.52 -14.24 5.12
CA VAL A 952 -17.15 -13.69 3.90
C VAL A 952 -18.63 -13.99 3.80
N VAL A 953 -19.07 -15.21 4.15
CA VAL A 953 -20.48 -15.62 4.06
C VAL A 953 -21.37 -14.78 4.99
N GLU A 954 -20.90 -14.50 6.21
CA GLU A 954 -21.63 -13.68 7.20
C GLU A 954 -21.67 -12.21 6.78
N GLY A 955 -20.52 -11.66 6.37
CA GLY A 955 -20.40 -10.27 5.93
C GLY A 955 -21.23 -9.97 4.68
N LYS A 956 -21.14 -10.83 3.66
CA LYS A 956 -21.97 -10.71 2.44
C LYS A 956 -23.46 -10.89 2.72
N LYS A 957 -23.85 -11.79 3.64
CA LYS A 957 -25.25 -11.91 4.07
C LYS A 957 -25.75 -10.62 4.73
N ALA A 958 -25.02 -10.08 5.69
CA ALA A 958 -25.38 -8.82 6.35
C ALA A 958 -25.46 -7.65 5.33
N ALA A 959 -24.51 -7.58 4.40
CA ALA A 959 -24.53 -6.61 3.30
C ALA A 959 -25.73 -6.80 2.35
N LYS A 960 -26.10 -8.04 1.98
CA LYS A 960 -27.29 -8.34 1.16
C LYS A 960 -28.56 -7.88 1.87
N GLU A 961 -28.73 -8.21 3.15
CA GLU A 961 -29.91 -7.82 3.92
C GLU A 961 -30.03 -6.29 4.06
N SER A 962 -28.91 -5.59 4.27
CA SER A 962 -28.84 -4.11 4.29
C SER A 962 -29.12 -3.49 2.90
N LEU A 963 -28.59 -4.07 1.83
CA LEU A 963 -28.85 -3.64 0.44
C LEU A 963 -30.33 -3.79 0.08
N GLN A 964 -30.93 -4.94 0.42
CA GLN A 964 -32.35 -5.20 0.25
C GLN A 964 -33.19 -4.16 1.00
N GLN A 965 -32.87 -3.91 2.27
CA GLN A 965 -33.55 -2.92 3.11
C GLN A 965 -33.41 -1.48 2.57
N ARG A 966 -32.20 -1.04 2.18
CA ARG A 966 -31.93 0.31 1.64
C ARG A 966 -32.68 0.58 0.33
N LEU A 967 -32.92 -0.45 -0.48
CA LEU A 967 -33.53 -0.33 -1.80
C LEU A 967 -35.02 -0.73 -1.87
N GLY A 968 -35.59 -1.22 -0.77
CA GLY A 968 -37.00 -1.65 -0.70
C GLY A 968 -37.27 -3.02 -1.31
N LEU A 969 -36.23 -3.84 -1.52
CA LEU A 969 -36.37 -5.20 -2.04
C LEU A 969 -36.84 -6.17 -0.95
N ARG A 970 -37.50 -7.25 -1.37
CA ARG A 970 -37.92 -8.33 -0.48
C ARG A 970 -36.71 -9.00 0.16
N LYS A 971 -36.62 -8.93 1.50
CA LYS A 971 -35.64 -9.67 2.29
C LYS A 971 -35.81 -11.18 2.04
N SER A 972 -34.83 -11.78 1.37
CA SER A 972 -34.85 -13.20 0.97
C SER A 972 -33.46 -13.68 0.56
N ASP A 973 -33.16 -14.97 0.73
CA ASP A 973 -31.94 -15.56 0.17
C ASP A 973 -32.22 -16.13 -1.23
N HIS A 974 -32.14 -15.24 -2.21
CA HIS A 974 -32.11 -15.53 -3.64
C HIS A 974 -30.79 -14.97 -4.22
N PRO A 975 -30.32 -15.45 -5.39
CA PRO A 975 -29.15 -14.87 -6.05
C PRO A 975 -29.42 -13.42 -6.46
N LEU A 976 -28.54 -12.50 -6.06
CA LEU A 976 -28.62 -11.08 -6.35
C LEU A 976 -27.50 -10.68 -7.32
N LEU A 977 -27.91 -10.21 -8.52
CA LEU A 977 -27.02 -9.69 -9.55
C LEU A 977 -26.85 -8.17 -9.37
N GLY A 978 -25.62 -7.74 -9.10
CA GLY A 978 -25.23 -6.33 -9.07
C GLY A 978 -24.67 -5.87 -10.42
N ILE A 979 -24.98 -4.64 -10.81
CA ILE A 979 -24.49 -4.01 -12.05
C ILE A 979 -24.05 -2.57 -11.72
N VAL A 980 -22.74 -2.34 -11.61
CA VAL A 980 -22.16 -1.03 -11.27
C VAL A 980 -21.32 -0.52 -12.45
N THR A 981 -21.90 0.35 -13.28
CA THR A 981 -21.26 0.80 -14.54
C THR A 981 -21.86 2.10 -15.09
N ARG A 982 -21.17 2.74 -16.05
CA ARG A 982 -21.75 3.86 -16.84
C ARG A 982 -22.60 3.27 -17.96
N LEU A 983 -23.78 3.83 -18.20
CA LEU A 983 -24.73 3.32 -19.19
C LEU A 983 -24.40 3.88 -20.59
N THR A 984 -23.42 3.26 -21.25
CA THR A 984 -23.00 3.58 -22.63
C THR A 984 -22.98 2.32 -23.50
N VAL A 985 -22.99 2.47 -24.83
CA VAL A 985 -22.93 1.34 -25.78
C VAL A 985 -21.70 0.45 -25.52
N GLN A 986 -20.56 1.06 -25.17
CA GLN A 986 -19.32 0.39 -24.74
C GLN A 986 -19.53 -0.63 -23.61
N LYS A 987 -20.51 -0.40 -22.72
CA LYS A 987 -20.81 -1.25 -21.55
C LYS A 987 -21.95 -2.26 -21.78
N GLY A 988 -22.32 -2.50 -23.05
CA GLY A 988 -23.26 -3.55 -23.42
C GLY A 988 -24.67 -3.32 -22.90
N ILE A 989 -25.20 -2.10 -23.06
CA ILE A 989 -26.54 -1.74 -22.55
C ILE A 989 -27.67 -2.67 -23.02
N HIS A 990 -27.57 -3.30 -24.21
CA HIS A 990 -28.54 -4.31 -24.64
C HIS A 990 -28.40 -5.62 -23.86
N LEU A 991 -27.16 -6.05 -23.58
CA LEU A 991 -26.85 -7.21 -22.74
C LEU A 991 -27.27 -6.99 -21.28
N ILE A 992 -27.10 -5.78 -20.75
CA ILE A 992 -27.62 -5.38 -19.42
C ILE A 992 -29.15 -5.50 -19.40
N LYS A 993 -29.85 -4.94 -20.40
CA LYS A 993 -31.32 -5.02 -20.51
C LYS A 993 -31.83 -6.46 -20.65
N HIS A 994 -31.04 -7.36 -21.24
CA HIS A 994 -31.33 -8.79 -21.32
C HIS A 994 -31.09 -9.51 -19.98
N ALA A 995 -29.90 -9.35 -19.39
CA ALA A 995 -29.51 -9.97 -18.13
C ALA A 995 -30.48 -9.67 -16.98
N ILE A 996 -30.95 -8.42 -16.86
CA ILE A 996 -31.94 -8.02 -15.85
C ILE A 996 -33.22 -8.89 -15.93
N ARG A 997 -33.65 -9.25 -17.14
CA ARG A 997 -34.83 -10.11 -17.36
C ARG A 997 -34.50 -11.56 -17.06
N ARG A 998 -33.40 -12.09 -17.61
CA ARG A 998 -32.98 -13.48 -17.39
C ARG A 998 -32.83 -13.81 -15.90
N THR A 999 -32.23 -12.93 -15.11
CA THR A 999 -32.10 -13.14 -13.65
C THR A 999 -33.46 -13.15 -12.94
N LEU A 1000 -34.44 -12.37 -13.39
CA LEU A 1000 -35.81 -12.42 -12.84
C LEU A 1000 -36.55 -13.71 -13.20
N ASP A 1001 -36.36 -14.20 -14.42
CA ASP A 1001 -36.92 -15.49 -14.88
C ASP A 1001 -36.34 -16.65 -14.07
N CYS A 1002 -35.05 -16.58 -13.72
CA CYS A 1002 -34.35 -17.50 -12.81
C CYS A 1002 -34.62 -17.24 -11.31
N ASN A 1003 -35.69 -16.52 -10.97
CA ASN A 1003 -36.12 -16.19 -9.60
C ASN A 1003 -35.06 -15.45 -8.73
N GLY A 1004 -34.11 -14.76 -9.36
CA GLY A 1004 -33.15 -13.89 -8.69
C GLY A 1004 -33.66 -12.48 -8.40
N GLN A 1005 -32.78 -11.66 -7.84
CA GLN A 1005 -32.93 -10.22 -7.64
C GLN A 1005 -31.87 -9.44 -8.44
N VAL A 1006 -32.14 -8.18 -8.78
CA VAL A 1006 -31.21 -7.34 -9.56
C VAL A 1006 -31.10 -5.93 -9.00
N VAL A 1007 -29.86 -5.46 -8.82
CA VAL A 1007 -29.56 -4.07 -8.46
C VAL A 1007 -28.62 -3.46 -9.50
N LEU A 1008 -29.06 -2.38 -10.15
CA LEU A 1008 -28.22 -1.58 -11.04
C LEU A 1008 -27.93 -0.22 -10.41
N LEU A 1009 -26.69 0.24 -10.52
CA LEU A 1009 -26.25 1.59 -10.20
C LEU A 1009 -25.45 2.15 -11.38
N GLY A 1010 -25.92 3.26 -11.96
CA GLY A 1010 -25.28 3.85 -13.12
C GLY A 1010 -26.14 4.83 -13.91
N SER A 1011 -25.54 5.90 -14.42
CA SER A 1011 -26.19 6.88 -15.29
C SER A 1011 -25.63 6.83 -16.73
N ALA A 1012 -26.42 7.34 -17.68
CA ALA A 1012 -26.02 7.52 -19.07
C ALA A 1012 -25.70 9.00 -19.37
N PRO A 1013 -24.56 9.31 -20.03
CA PRO A 1013 -24.29 10.66 -20.54
C PRO A 1013 -25.20 11.08 -21.70
N ASP A 1014 -25.75 10.12 -22.45
CA ASP A 1014 -26.74 10.38 -23.51
C ASP A 1014 -28.16 10.40 -22.90
N PRO A 1015 -28.90 11.53 -22.97
CA PRO A 1015 -30.26 11.63 -22.42
C PRO A 1015 -31.24 10.60 -22.99
N ARG A 1016 -31.02 10.11 -24.22
CA ARG A 1016 -31.86 9.07 -24.83
C ARG A 1016 -31.67 7.75 -24.13
N ILE A 1017 -30.42 7.36 -23.87
CA ILE A 1017 -30.08 6.13 -23.13
C ILE A 1017 -30.53 6.26 -21.66
N GLN A 1018 -30.41 7.44 -21.05
CA GLN A 1018 -30.93 7.70 -19.70
C GLN A 1018 -32.45 7.49 -19.65
N ASN A 1019 -33.20 8.08 -20.58
CA ASN A 1019 -34.67 7.95 -20.65
C ASN A 1019 -35.10 6.51 -20.94
N ASP A 1020 -34.37 5.79 -21.80
CA ASP A 1020 -34.55 4.34 -22.06
C ASP A 1020 -34.49 3.52 -20.76
N PHE A 1021 -33.50 3.78 -19.90
CA PHE A 1021 -33.35 3.09 -18.62
C PHE A 1021 -34.36 3.57 -17.57
N VAL A 1022 -34.79 4.85 -17.60
CA VAL A 1022 -35.89 5.35 -16.76
C VAL A 1022 -37.20 4.64 -17.12
N ASN A 1023 -37.51 4.49 -18.41
CA ASN A 1023 -38.70 3.78 -18.87
C ASN A 1023 -38.68 2.30 -18.46
N LEU A 1024 -37.52 1.64 -18.60
CA LEU A 1024 -37.33 0.27 -18.11
C LEU A 1024 -37.44 0.17 -16.57
N ALA A 1025 -36.90 1.14 -15.83
CA ALA A 1025 -37.03 1.19 -14.38
C ALA A 1025 -38.50 1.30 -13.96
N ASN A 1026 -39.28 2.18 -14.59
CA ASN A 1026 -40.71 2.33 -14.34
C ASN A 1026 -41.47 1.01 -14.60
N GLN A 1027 -41.22 0.35 -15.73
CA GLN A 1027 -41.83 -0.94 -16.08
C GLN A 1027 -41.48 -2.05 -15.07
N LEU A 1028 -40.22 -2.14 -14.66
CA LEU A 1028 -39.75 -3.18 -13.74
C LEU A 1028 -40.14 -2.88 -12.29
N HIS A 1029 -40.20 -1.63 -11.84
CA HIS A 1029 -40.61 -1.32 -10.47
C HIS A 1029 -42.12 -1.51 -10.27
N GLN A 1030 -42.93 -1.37 -11.32
CA GLN A 1030 -44.37 -1.69 -11.29
C GLN A 1030 -44.66 -3.19 -11.27
N SER A 1031 -43.86 -4.01 -11.96
CA SER A 1031 -44.10 -5.45 -12.13
C SER A 1031 -43.27 -6.36 -11.21
N HIS A 1032 -42.12 -5.86 -10.75
CA HIS A 1032 -41.06 -6.60 -10.05
C HIS A 1032 -40.36 -5.73 -8.98
N GLY A 1033 -41.07 -4.75 -8.41
CA GLY A 1033 -40.48 -3.76 -7.48
C GLY A 1033 -39.88 -4.36 -6.20
N ASP A 1034 -40.28 -5.58 -5.82
CA ASP A 1034 -39.71 -6.32 -4.69
C ASP A 1034 -38.45 -7.13 -5.06
N ARG A 1035 -38.12 -7.24 -6.36
CA ARG A 1035 -36.97 -7.99 -6.90
C ARG A 1035 -35.99 -7.16 -7.72
N VAL A 1036 -36.36 -6.00 -8.27
CA VAL A 1036 -35.43 -5.12 -9.03
C VAL A 1036 -35.41 -3.68 -8.53
N ARG A 1037 -34.20 -3.13 -8.39
CA ARG A 1037 -33.99 -1.67 -8.29
C ARG A 1037 -32.96 -1.20 -9.31
N LEU A 1038 -33.28 -0.14 -10.05
CA LEU A 1038 -32.36 0.54 -10.96
C LEU A 1038 -32.15 1.96 -10.44
N CYS A 1039 -30.93 2.28 -10.01
CA CYS A 1039 -30.52 3.55 -9.42
C CYS A 1039 -29.72 4.35 -10.46
N LEU A 1040 -30.40 5.24 -11.19
CA LEU A 1040 -29.87 5.85 -12.42
C LEU A 1040 -29.01 7.11 -12.17
N THR A 1041 -28.21 7.07 -11.11
CA THR A 1041 -27.41 8.17 -10.55
C THR A 1041 -26.02 7.66 -10.14
N TYR A 1042 -25.21 8.53 -9.52
CA TYR A 1042 -23.97 8.15 -8.83
C TYR A 1042 -24.21 8.22 -7.30
N ASP A 1043 -23.88 7.15 -6.59
CA ASP A 1043 -23.99 7.00 -5.13
C ASP A 1043 -22.84 6.07 -4.69
N GLU A 1044 -21.74 6.67 -4.24
CA GLU A 1044 -20.52 5.93 -3.87
C GLU A 1044 -20.76 4.97 -2.68
N PRO A 1045 -21.40 5.37 -1.56
CA PRO A 1045 -21.80 4.45 -0.49
C PRO A 1045 -22.70 3.30 -0.95
N LEU A 1046 -23.54 3.49 -1.98
CA LEU A 1046 -24.35 2.41 -2.54
C LEU A 1046 -23.51 1.46 -3.40
N SER A 1047 -22.50 1.96 -4.12
CA SER A 1047 -21.63 1.11 -4.95
C SER A 1047 -20.88 0.08 -4.10
N HIS A 1048 -20.32 0.51 -2.95
CA HIS A 1048 -19.72 -0.37 -1.95
C HIS A 1048 -20.70 -1.44 -1.44
N LEU A 1049 -21.90 -1.01 -1.02
CA LEU A 1049 -22.92 -1.92 -0.51
C LEU A 1049 -23.43 -2.90 -1.59
N ILE A 1050 -23.42 -2.53 -2.87
CA ILE A 1050 -23.70 -3.45 -3.99
C ILE A 1050 -22.56 -4.47 -4.15
N TYR A 1051 -21.29 -4.03 -4.18
CA TYR A 1051 -20.14 -4.95 -4.27
C TYR A 1051 -20.09 -5.93 -3.11
N ALA A 1052 -20.52 -5.53 -1.91
CA ALA A 1052 -20.61 -6.40 -0.74
C ALA A 1052 -21.84 -7.33 -0.77
N GLY A 1053 -23.03 -6.79 -1.05
CA GLY A 1053 -24.32 -7.48 -0.91
C GLY A 1053 -24.81 -8.29 -2.12
N SER A 1054 -24.19 -8.12 -3.29
CA SER A 1054 -24.47 -8.98 -4.45
C SER A 1054 -23.76 -10.34 -4.31
N ASP A 1055 -24.31 -11.39 -4.92
CA ASP A 1055 -23.59 -12.64 -5.12
C ASP A 1055 -22.74 -12.58 -6.40
N PHE A 1056 -23.28 -11.89 -7.42
CA PHE A 1056 -22.70 -11.77 -8.77
C PHE A 1056 -22.56 -10.32 -9.19
N ILE A 1057 -21.52 -10.00 -9.97
CA ILE A 1057 -21.35 -8.69 -10.61
C ILE A 1057 -21.20 -8.85 -12.12
N LEU A 1058 -22.14 -8.27 -12.89
CA LEU A 1058 -22.13 -8.35 -14.35
C LEU A 1058 -21.22 -7.28 -14.97
N VAL A 1059 -20.31 -7.68 -15.85
CA VAL A 1059 -19.50 -6.77 -16.69
C VAL A 1059 -19.60 -7.19 -18.16
N PRO A 1060 -20.70 -6.86 -18.86
CA PRO A 1060 -20.99 -7.34 -20.21
C PRO A 1060 -20.42 -6.38 -21.28
N SER A 1061 -19.23 -5.84 -21.05
CA SER A 1061 -18.65 -4.76 -21.85
C SER A 1061 -18.38 -5.20 -23.31
N ILE A 1062 -18.69 -4.30 -24.25
CA ILE A 1062 -18.40 -4.42 -25.68
C ILE A 1062 -17.00 -3.85 -26.01
N PHE A 1063 -16.42 -3.06 -25.10
CA PHE A 1063 -14.99 -2.74 -25.11
C PHE A 1063 -14.50 -2.48 -23.68
N GLU A 1064 -13.40 -3.11 -23.25
CA GLU A 1064 -12.85 -2.93 -21.91
C GLU A 1064 -11.30 -3.02 -21.91
N PRO A 1065 -10.58 -1.89 -21.70
CA PRO A 1065 -9.11 -1.87 -21.63
C PRO A 1065 -8.53 -2.71 -20.48
N CYS A 1066 -9.25 -2.75 -19.35
CA CYS A 1066 -8.89 -3.48 -18.14
C CYS A 1066 -10.15 -3.75 -17.31
N GLY A 1067 -10.90 -2.69 -16.99
CA GLY A 1067 -11.98 -2.75 -16.00
C GLY A 1067 -11.43 -2.74 -14.57
N LEU A 1068 -12.17 -2.10 -13.66
CA LEU A 1068 -11.91 -2.17 -12.20
C LEU A 1068 -13.07 -2.88 -11.48
N THR A 1069 -14.28 -2.85 -12.04
CA THR A 1069 -15.51 -3.43 -11.49
C THR A 1069 -15.36 -4.90 -11.09
N GLN A 1070 -14.68 -5.71 -11.90
CA GLN A 1070 -14.45 -7.13 -11.62
C GLN A 1070 -13.39 -7.36 -10.52
N LEU A 1071 -12.38 -6.49 -10.44
CA LEU A 1071 -11.36 -6.54 -9.38
C LEU A 1071 -11.99 -6.18 -8.01
N ILE A 1072 -12.82 -5.14 -7.99
CA ILE A 1072 -13.58 -4.74 -6.80
C ILE A 1072 -14.59 -5.83 -6.40
N ALA A 1073 -15.30 -6.44 -7.37
CA ALA A 1073 -16.20 -7.55 -7.10
C ALA A 1073 -15.49 -8.71 -6.36
N MET A 1074 -14.37 -9.20 -6.91
CA MET A 1074 -13.56 -10.25 -6.29
C MET A 1074 -13.05 -9.87 -4.90
N ARG A 1075 -12.62 -8.62 -4.72
CA ARG A 1075 -12.15 -8.09 -3.43
C ARG A 1075 -13.22 -8.10 -2.33
N TYR A 1076 -14.50 -7.97 -2.69
CA TYR A 1076 -15.65 -8.07 -1.78
C TYR A 1076 -16.31 -9.46 -1.76
N GLY A 1077 -15.71 -10.45 -2.41
CA GLY A 1077 -16.22 -11.82 -2.47
C GLY A 1077 -17.44 -12.00 -3.38
N SER A 1078 -17.71 -11.05 -4.28
CA SER A 1078 -18.75 -11.15 -5.31
C SER A 1078 -18.16 -11.71 -6.60
N ILE A 1079 -18.85 -12.68 -7.21
CA ILE A 1079 -18.30 -13.43 -8.34
C ILE A 1079 -18.53 -12.65 -9.65
N PRO A 1080 -17.47 -12.32 -10.41
CA PRO A 1080 -17.63 -11.58 -11.66
C PRO A 1080 -18.19 -12.49 -12.76
N ILE A 1081 -19.19 -11.98 -13.47
CA ILE A 1081 -19.74 -12.57 -14.70
C ILE A 1081 -19.39 -11.63 -15.85
N VAL A 1082 -18.44 -12.02 -16.70
CA VAL A 1082 -17.82 -11.11 -17.66
C VAL A 1082 -17.84 -11.64 -19.09
N ARG A 1083 -17.76 -10.70 -20.04
CA ARG A 1083 -17.70 -11.03 -21.46
C ARG A 1083 -16.25 -11.28 -21.90
N LYS A 1084 -15.97 -12.47 -22.39
CA LYS A 1084 -14.71 -12.94 -22.99
C LYS A 1084 -14.82 -12.85 -24.53
N THR A 1085 -13.82 -12.29 -25.20
CA THR A 1085 -13.55 -12.62 -26.61
C THR A 1085 -12.05 -12.70 -26.80
N GLY A 1086 -11.53 -13.93 -26.74
CA GLY A 1086 -10.20 -14.23 -27.25
C GLY A 1086 -10.11 -14.03 -28.76
N VAL A 1087 -8.88 -14.02 -29.28
CA VAL A 1087 -8.62 -14.03 -30.71
C VAL A 1087 -8.92 -15.42 -31.27
N SER A 1088 -10.18 -15.68 -31.60
CA SER A 1088 -10.55 -16.84 -32.42
C SER A 1088 -9.90 -16.72 -33.80
N ALA A 1089 -9.42 -17.84 -34.33
CA ALA A 1089 -8.42 -17.83 -35.39
C ALA A 1089 -8.93 -17.33 -36.76
N MET A 1090 -8.06 -16.58 -37.45
CA MET A 1090 -7.90 -16.63 -38.91
C MET A 1090 -9.13 -16.32 -39.80
N THR A 1091 -10.18 -15.69 -39.30
CA THR A 1091 -11.38 -15.37 -40.10
C THR A 1091 -11.28 -14.00 -40.77
N LYS A 1092 -11.42 -13.95 -42.11
CA LYS A 1092 -11.02 -12.82 -42.98
C LYS A 1092 -11.92 -11.57 -42.98
N VAL A 1093 -12.82 -11.38 -42.02
CA VAL A 1093 -13.77 -10.24 -41.99
C VAL A 1093 -13.48 -9.34 -40.79
N LYS A 1094 -13.07 -8.08 -41.06
CA LYS A 1094 -12.68 -7.12 -40.02
C LYS A 1094 -13.88 -6.35 -39.45
N ILE A 1095 -14.28 -6.69 -38.22
CA ILE A 1095 -14.72 -5.70 -37.23
C ILE A 1095 -13.91 -5.97 -35.97
N TRP A 1096 -12.93 -5.10 -35.70
CA TRP A 1096 -12.04 -5.21 -34.54
C TRP A 1096 -12.72 -4.58 -33.32
N THR A 1097 -13.11 -5.41 -32.34
CA THR A 1097 -13.73 -4.97 -31.09
C THR A 1097 -12.98 -5.60 -29.90
N PRO A 1098 -12.04 -4.88 -29.25
CA PRO A 1098 -11.16 -5.44 -28.21
C PRO A 1098 -11.83 -5.56 -26.83
N ILE A 1099 -11.69 -6.68 -26.11
CA ILE A 1099 -12.45 -6.91 -24.84
C ILE A 1099 -11.58 -7.63 -23.78
N LEU A 1100 -10.25 -7.70 -23.97
CA LEU A 1100 -9.42 -8.65 -23.25
C LEU A 1100 -8.86 -8.18 -21.88
N GLY A 1101 -9.13 -6.95 -21.44
CA GLY A 1101 -8.85 -6.53 -20.06
C GLY A 1101 -9.55 -7.39 -18.99
N LEU A 1102 -10.76 -7.87 -19.30
CA LEU A 1102 -11.53 -8.77 -18.44
C LEU A 1102 -10.97 -10.21 -18.46
N TYR A 1103 -10.35 -10.62 -19.57
CA TYR A 1103 -9.72 -11.94 -19.70
C TYR A 1103 -8.40 -12.04 -18.93
N ASP A 1104 -7.61 -10.97 -18.88
CA ASP A 1104 -6.39 -10.88 -18.04
C ASP A 1104 -6.68 -11.01 -16.53
N THR A 1105 -7.96 -10.90 -16.10
CA THR A 1105 -8.36 -10.82 -14.68
C THR A 1105 -9.36 -11.90 -14.25
N VAL A 1106 -10.22 -12.38 -15.15
CA VAL A 1106 -11.23 -13.41 -14.87
C VAL A 1106 -10.91 -14.72 -15.58
N PHE A 1107 -10.74 -15.77 -14.79
CA PHE A 1107 -10.49 -17.14 -15.18
C PHE A 1107 -11.78 -17.94 -14.96
N ASP A 1108 -12.34 -18.47 -16.04
CA ASP A 1108 -13.55 -19.30 -15.97
C ASP A 1108 -13.35 -20.54 -15.09
N VAL A 1109 -14.31 -20.79 -14.21
CA VAL A 1109 -14.35 -21.95 -13.29
C VAL A 1109 -14.33 -23.32 -13.97
N ASP A 1110 -14.84 -23.40 -15.20
CA ASP A 1110 -14.86 -24.64 -15.98
C ASP A 1110 -13.61 -24.74 -16.86
N ASP A 1111 -13.34 -23.73 -17.68
CA ASP A 1111 -12.37 -23.81 -18.80
C ASP A 1111 -10.94 -23.33 -18.47
N ASP A 1112 -10.74 -22.29 -17.66
CA ASP A 1112 -9.46 -21.57 -17.58
C ASP A 1112 -8.52 -22.09 -16.47
N LYS A 1113 -8.66 -23.35 -16.04
CA LYS A 1113 -7.91 -23.96 -14.92
C LYS A 1113 -6.39 -23.90 -15.10
N GLU A 1114 -5.87 -24.33 -16.25
CA GLU A 1114 -4.42 -24.30 -16.54
C GLU A 1114 -3.90 -22.85 -16.64
N ARG A 1115 -4.72 -21.95 -17.19
CA ARG A 1115 -4.40 -20.52 -17.33
C ARG A 1115 -4.35 -19.80 -15.99
N ALA A 1116 -5.18 -20.19 -15.02
CA ALA A 1116 -5.07 -19.70 -13.65
C ALA A 1116 -3.79 -20.26 -12.96
N GLN A 1117 -3.53 -21.55 -13.14
CA GLN A 1117 -2.37 -22.21 -12.54
C GLN A 1117 -1.03 -21.64 -13.01
N SER A 1118 -0.90 -21.22 -14.28
CA SER A 1118 0.32 -20.60 -14.80
C SER A 1118 0.64 -19.22 -14.18
N GLU A 1119 -0.37 -18.47 -13.72
CA GLU A 1119 -0.20 -17.23 -12.93
C GLU A 1119 -0.10 -17.48 -11.41
N GLY A 1120 -0.15 -18.74 -10.96
CA GLY A 1120 -0.16 -19.09 -9.53
C GLY A 1120 -1.48 -18.72 -8.83
N LEU A 1121 -2.60 -18.82 -9.56
CA LEU A 1121 -3.96 -18.54 -9.14
C LEU A 1121 -4.87 -19.77 -9.33
N GLU A 1122 -6.13 -19.62 -8.91
CA GLU A 1122 -7.21 -20.58 -9.18
C GLU A 1122 -8.37 -19.85 -9.91
N PRO A 1123 -9.26 -20.57 -10.62
CA PRO A 1123 -10.42 -19.96 -11.28
C PRO A 1123 -11.36 -19.18 -10.35
N ASN A 1124 -11.87 -18.06 -10.85
CA ASN A 1124 -12.44 -16.98 -10.04
C ASN A 1124 -13.76 -16.36 -10.57
N GLY A 1125 -14.27 -16.75 -11.74
CA GLY A 1125 -15.53 -16.18 -12.26
C GLY A 1125 -16.15 -16.97 -13.41
N PHE A 1126 -17.16 -16.37 -14.03
CA PHE A 1126 -17.88 -16.95 -15.17
C PHE A 1126 -17.72 -16.07 -16.42
N ASN A 1127 -17.28 -16.68 -17.51
CA ASN A 1127 -17.04 -16.05 -18.80
C ASN A 1127 -18.13 -16.42 -19.81
N PHE A 1128 -18.45 -15.50 -20.73
CA PHE A 1128 -19.22 -15.80 -21.94
C PHE A 1128 -18.67 -15.12 -23.18
N GLU A 1129 -18.82 -15.79 -24.33
CA GLU A 1129 -18.51 -15.23 -25.64
C GLU A 1129 -19.78 -14.74 -26.36
N GLY A 1130 -19.64 -14.10 -27.52
CA GLY A 1130 -20.78 -13.49 -28.24
C GLY A 1130 -21.18 -12.10 -27.70
N ALA A 1131 -21.87 -11.31 -28.52
CA ALA A 1131 -22.32 -9.95 -28.16
C ALA A 1131 -23.86 -9.86 -28.13
N ASP A 1132 -24.46 -10.97 -27.72
CA ASP A 1132 -25.86 -11.34 -27.88
C ASP A 1132 -26.44 -11.95 -26.58
N SER A 1133 -27.74 -12.21 -26.59
CA SER A 1133 -28.46 -12.80 -25.46
C SER A 1133 -28.01 -14.22 -25.09
N ALA A 1134 -27.62 -15.05 -26.06
CA ALA A 1134 -27.33 -16.46 -25.81
C ALA A 1134 -26.04 -16.64 -25.01
N GLY A 1135 -25.00 -15.84 -25.30
CA GLY A 1135 -23.80 -15.77 -24.47
C GLY A 1135 -24.09 -15.35 -23.02
N VAL A 1136 -24.89 -14.28 -22.85
CA VAL A 1136 -25.30 -13.79 -21.52
C VAL A 1136 -26.06 -14.87 -20.75
N ASP A 1137 -27.01 -15.55 -21.41
CA ASP A 1137 -27.80 -16.62 -20.80
C ASP A 1137 -26.93 -17.81 -20.41
N TYR A 1138 -25.94 -18.19 -21.23
CA TYR A 1138 -25.01 -19.28 -20.93
C TYR A 1138 -24.27 -19.06 -19.60
N ALA A 1139 -23.63 -17.89 -19.41
CA ALA A 1139 -22.91 -17.63 -18.16
C ALA A 1139 -23.83 -17.35 -16.97
N LEU A 1140 -24.97 -16.64 -17.15
CA LEU A 1140 -25.94 -16.45 -16.07
C LEU A 1140 -26.54 -17.77 -15.59
N ASN A 1141 -26.84 -18.70 -16.49
CA ASN A 1141 -27.38 -20.01 -16.13
C ASN A 1141 -26.36 -20.83 -15.32
N ARG A 1142 -25.09 -20.93 -15.79
CA ARG A 1142 -24.02 -21.62 -15.03
C ARG A 1142 -23.84 -21.02 -13.64
N ALA A 1143 -23.76 -19.68 -13.57
CA ALA A 1143 -23.58 -18.95 -12.33
C ALA A 1143 -24.74 -19.18 -11.33
N ILE A 1144 -25.99 -19.06 -11.79
CA ILE A 1144 -27.17 -19.20 -10.94
C ILE A 1144 -27.39 -20.66 -10.50
N SER A 1145 -27.15 -21.65 -11.37
CA SER A 1145 -27.16 -23.07 -10.94
C SER A 1145 -26.07 -23.34 -9.91
N ALA A 1146 -24.84 -22.86 -10.11
CA ALA A 1146 -23.78 -23.03 -9.10
C ALA A 1146 -24.13 -22.37 -7.75
N TRP A 1147 -24.99 -21.36 -7.73
CA TRP A 1147 -25.51 -20.73 -6.50
C TRP A 1147 -26.55 -21.61 -5.79
N TYR A 1148 -27.54 -22.14 -6.52
CA TYR A 1148 -28.61 -22.97 -5.95
C TYR A 1148 -28.14 -24.39 -5.64
N ASP A 1149 -27.54 -25.05 -6.63
CA ASP A 1149 -27.18 -26.47 -6.61
C ASP A 1149 -25.81 -26.71 -5.94
N GLY A 1150 -24.93 -25.71 -5.99
CA GLY A 1150 -23.52 -25.79 -5.57
C GLY A 1150 -23.15 -24.89 -4.38
N ARG A 1151 -24.09 -24.54 -3.50
CA ARG A 1151 -23.98 -23.47 -2.48
C ARG A 1151 -22.69 -23.49 -1.63
N GLU A 1152 -22.19 -24.66 -1.22
CA GLU A 1152 -20.93 -24.77 -0.47
C GLU A 1152 -19.70 -24.43 -1.32
N TRP A 1153 -19.63 -24.97 -2.54
CA TRP A 1153 -18.60 -24.63 -3.52
C TRP A 1153 -18.65 -23.15 -3.90
N PHE A 1154 -19.84 -22.57 -4.02
CA PHE A 1154 -20.01 -21.13 -4.26
C PHE A 1154 -19.45 -20.27 -3.11
N ASN A 1155 -19.67 -20.68 -1.86
CA ASN A 1155 -19.08 -20.02 -0.69
C ASN A 1155 -17.55 -20.15 -0.66
N LEU A 1156 -17.00 -21.30 -1.07
CA LEU A 1156 -15.55 -21.48 -1.24
C LEU A 1156 -14.99 -20.61 -2.38
N LEU A 1157 -15.72 -20.44 -3.47
CA LEU A 1157 -15.36 -19.51 -4.55
C LEU A 1157 -15.34 -18.06 -4.03
N CYS A 1158 -16.36 -17.63 -3.28
CA CYS A 1158 -16.39 -16.31 -2.63
C CYS A 1158 -15.18 -16.08 -1.71
N LYS A 1159 -14.75 -17.11 -0.97
CA LYS A 1159 -13.53 -17.08 -0.15
C LYS A 1159 -12.26 -16.99 -1.00
N ARG A 1160 -12.13 -17.81 -2.04
CA ARG A 1160 -11.00 -17.85 -2.97
C ARG A 1160 -10.76 -16.49 -3.61
N VAL A 1161 -11.79 -15.85 -4.16
CA VAL A 1161 -11.62 -14.59 -4.91
C VAL A 1161 -11.13 -13.44 -4.01
N MET A 1162 -11.49 -13.44 -2.72
CA MET A 1162 -10.96 -12.49 -1.73
C MET A 1162 -9.49 -12.74 -1.33
N GLN A 1163 -8.96 -13.93 -1.58
CA GLN A 1163 -7.56 -14.30 -1.30
C GLN A 1163 -6.62 -14.03 -2.50
N GLN A 1164 -7.18 -13.63 -3.65
CA GLN A 1164 -6.40 -13.20 -4.82
C GLN A 1164 -5.98 -11.74 -4.65
N ASP A 1165 -4.70 -11.46 -4.96
CA ASP A 1165 -4.15 -10.11 -4.79
C ASP A 1165 -4.30 -9.33 -6.10
N TRP A 1166 -5.31 -8.45 -6.12
CA TRP A 1166 -5.58 -7.52 -7.21
C TRP A 1166 -5.16 -6.07 -6.87
N SER A 1167 -4.34 -5.89 -5.82
CA SER A 1167 -3.83 -4.58 -5.43
C SER A 1167 -2.72 -4.06 -6.36
N TRP A 1168 -2.36 -2.78 -6.21
CA TRP A 1168 -1.23 -2.19 -6.95
C TRP A 1168 0.16 -2.73 -6.56
N ASN A 1169 0.28 -3.64 -5.59
CA ASN A 1169 1.59 -4.13 -5.12
C ASN A 1169 2.45 -4.80 -6.22
N LYS A 1170 1.85 -5.58 -7.14
CA LYS A 1170 2.57 -6.15 -8.32
C LYS A 1170 2.70 -5.09 -9.44
N PRO A 1171 1.61 -4.44 -9.93
CA PRO A 1171 1.72 -3.44 -11.00
C PRO A 1171 2.67 -2.26 -10.74
N ALA A 1172 2.79 -1.78 -9.49
CA ALA A 1172 3.73 -0.71 -9.16
C ALA A 1172 5.20 -1.12 -9.37
N LEU A 1173 5.55 -2.39 -9.14
CA LEU A 1173 6.89 -2.90 -9.46
C LEU A 1173 7.15 -2.87 -10.97
N ASP A 1174 6.18 -3.33 -11.78
CA ASP A 1174 6.28 -3.27 -13.25
C ASP A 1174 6.42 -1.81 -13.76
N TYR A 1175 5.71 -0.85 -13.14
CA TYR A 1175 5.86 0.58 -13.45
C TYR A 1175 7.23 1.15 -13.02
N ILE A 1176 7.75 0.76 -11.85
CA ILE A 1176 9.08 1.15 -11.38
C ILE A 1176 10.15 0.65 -12.37
N GLU A 1177 10.07 -0.60 -12.82
CA GLU A 1177 10.99 -1.13 -13.83
C GLU A 1177 10.91 -0.34 -15.16
N VAL A 1178 9.72 0.10 -15.58
CA VAL A 1178 9.57 0.98 -16.77
C VAL A 1178 10.21 2.36 -16.54
N TYR A 1179 10.12 2.92 -15.32
CA TYR A 1179 10.79 4.17 -14.97
C TYR A 1179 12.32 4.05 -15.01
N HIS A 1180 12.88 2.98 -14.45
CA HIS A 1180 14.33 2.73 -14.52
C HIS A 1180 14.78 2.45 -15.96
N ALA A 1181 14.02 1.66 -16.73
CA ALA A 1181 14.31 1.35 -18.13
C ALA A 1181 14.12 2.54 -19.12
N ALA A 1182 13.56 3.67 -18.67
CA ALA A 1182 13.54 4.92 -19.41
C ALA A 1182 14.75 5.85 -19.10
N ARG A 1183 15.39 5.69 -17.93
CA ARG A 1183 16.55 6.49 -17.49
C ARG A 1183 17.90 5.96 -18.02
N LYS A 1184 17.92 4.72 -18.53
CA LYS A 1184 19.00 4.16 -19.35
C LYS A 1184 19.21 4.98 -20.63
#